data_AF-A0A7V4Q4J2-F1
#
_entry.id   AF-A0A7V4Q4J2-F1
#
_cell.length_a   1.000
_cell.length_b   1.000
_cell.length_c   1.000
_cell.angle_alpha   90.00
_cell.angle_beta   90.00
_cell.angle_gamma   90.00
#
_symmetry.space_group_name_H-M   'P 1'
#
loop_
_entity.id
_entity.type
_entity.pdbx_description
1 polymer ?
#
loop_
_entity_poly.entity_id
_entity_poly.type
_entity_poly.pdbx_seq_one_letter_code
_entity_poly.pdbx_strand_id
1 'polypeptide(L)'
;MKNFIADTNRSHLYAIVGLCLGISAPIGWTMLRLVLFADPGLPLSAQIFSDMTRNAQGIALYLYMGAGTACVLAFFGYFIGKAADELHRKGAALDLLVQEVDSQKQLFENRYKVLDNNIKNFHKIGNKIQKCVIKEDVIALCVQGLHEVLGYERVNVLMADPERKHLYFAATAGNERPVATEITLPLDERSGVIYKSFNDKQVFFIENISMYPQDYLLQPPFDMIEPLRSTTFILCPIVLKGESIGVFGLDNKRSHRALNDTDVDTIRLFADQAAAAFMRISLLHSIDQLTLELGKTFTELLSSRESYSGNLYRLKSAADSIADGTLKIDTAAHGVMESVDGASVSAAQISVSTDQITSNMDALSDSVYKSVSAMEEISSSLRQVEKNTALSHNLSSMVKEHAEQGGEVVRETVESLASIQRSVELSYEGIKRLSANSGRIEGFISVINDITKRTNLLALNASIIAAQAGEYGKSFGVVADEIRNLSLQTGLSTGEITGIIDEIMTESRIAADNVKVTKDLVKKGVKLGHQTGASLVSILESSQNAMDMTQQIKIATEEQSSSVQMVTQSIEEVSSMTTQIFRASKEQAHATRCVARALEDVKDMSHDMAVSAGRQTVDGAEIKVAVASVTSMADAIFDGMELRQQESGAVVKELEQMRASAAR
;
A
#
# COMPACT_ATOMS: atom_id res chain seq x y z
N MET A 1 19.12 -43.72 -122.60
CA MET A 1 20.14 -43.98 -123.65
C MET A 1 21.53 -43.86 -123.03
N LYS A 2 21.94 -44.84 -122.21
CA LYS A 2 23.24 -44.85 -121.51
C LYS A 2 24.03 -46.15 -121.74
N ASN A 3 23.81 -46.77 -122.90
CA ASN A 3 24.64 -47.86 -123.40
C ASN A 3 25.20 -47.56 -124.81
N PHE A 4 25.36 -46.28 -125.21
CA PHE A 4 25.98 -45.93 -126.50
C PHE A 4 27.08 -44.86 -126.46
N ILE A 5 27.57 -44.45 -125.29
CA ILE A 5 28.78 -43.60 -125.21
C ILE A 5 29.70 -44.17 -124.13
N ALA A 6 30.13 -45.41 -124.35
CA ALA A 6 31.02 -46.14 -123.44
C ALA A 6 32.46 -46.22 -123.95
N ASP A 7 32.83 -45.58 -125.08
CA ASP A 7 34.20 -45.73 -125.58
C ASP A 7 34.71 -44.53 -126.39
N THR A 8 34.63 -43.33 -125.81
CA THR A 8 35.29 -42.15 -126.40
C THR A 8 36.07 -41.44 -125.33
N ASN A 9 37.40 -41.43 -125.51
CA ASN A 9 38.37 -40.84 -124.59
C ASN A 9 38.17 -39.32 -124.52
N ARG A 10 37.41 -38.87 -123.51
CA ARG A 10 36.91 -37.49 -123.39
C ARG A 10 38.01 -36.44 -123.28
N SER A 11 39.22 -36.85 -122.88
CA SER A 11 40.42 -36.00 -122.80
C SER A 11 40.82 -35.37 -124.15
N HIS A 12 40.68 -36.11 -125.25
CA HIS A 12 41.05 -35.60 -126.58
C HIS A 12 40.02 -34.62 -127.17
N LEU A 13 38.73 -34.80 -126.84
CA LEU A 13 37.66 -33.95 -127.35
C LEU A 13 37.81 -32.50 -126.83
N TYR A 14 38.08 -32.34 -125.53
CA TYR A 14 38.24 -31.03 -124.91
C TYR A 14 39.55 -30.32 -125.32
N ALA A 15 40.62 -31.06 -125.64
CA ALA A 15 41.87 -30.48 -126.14
C ALA A 15 41.71 -29.85 -127.53
N ILE A 16 40.96 -30.50 -128.44
CA ILE A 16 40.72 -30.00 -129.80
C ILE A 16 39.91 -28.69 -129.77
N VAL A 17 38.90 -28.61 -128.91
CA VAL A 17 38.09 -27.38 -128.75
C VAL A 17 38.94 -26.22 -128.23
N GLY A 18 39.84 -26.47 -127.27
CA GLY A 18 40.76 -25.46 -126.75
C GLY A 18 41.72 -24.91 -127.82
N LEU A 19 42.24 -25.79 -128.70
CA LEU A 19 43.16 -25.41 -129.77
C LEU A 19 42.49 -24.49 -130.81
N CYS A 20 41.24 -24.79 -131.20
CA CYS A 20 40.48 -23.95 -132.13
C CYS A 20 40.21 -22.54 -131.60
N LEU A 21 39.94 -22.39 -130.29
CA LEU A 21 39.72 -21.08 -129.66
C LEU A 21 40.99 -20.22 -129.58
N GLY A 22 42.17 -20.83 -129.41
CA GLY A 22 43.42 -20.07 -129.34
C GLY A 22 43.87 -19.50 -130.69
N ILE A 23 43.56 -20.17 -131.81
CA ILE A 23 43.94 -19.73 -133.16
C ILE A 23 43.15 -18.48 -133.61
N SER A 24 41.96 -18.22 -133.07
CA SER A 24 41.15 -17.05 -133.45
C SER A 24 41.51 -15.76 -132.71
N ALA A 25 42.35 -15.83 -131.66
CA ALA A 25 42.73 -14.68 -130.83
C ALA A 25 43.47 -13.55 -131.58
N PRO A 26 44.38 -13.81 -132.53
CA PRO A 26 45.06 -12.74 -133.29
C PRO A 26 44.10 -11.87 -134.09
N ILE A 27 43.07 -12.49 -134.69
CA ILE A 27 42.06 -11.80 -135.50
C ILE A 27 41.28 -10.81 -134.64
N GLY A 28 40.87 -11.24 -133.43
CA GLY A 28 40.16 -10.38 -132.47
C GLY A 28 41.00 -9.20 -132.00
N TRP A 29 42.29 -9.40 -131.75
CA TRP A 29 43.19 -8.32 -131.32
C TRP A 29 43.41 -7.26 -132.40
N THR A 30 43.58 -7.67 -133.66
CA THR A 30 43.65 -6.72 -134.78
C THR A 30 42.38 -5.87 -134.88
N MET A 31 41.20 -6.45 -134.64
CA MET A 31 39.95 -5.69 -134.65
C MET A 31 39.86 -4.69 -133.50
N LEU A 32 40.21 -5.12 -132.28
CA LEU A 32 40.12 -4.26 -131.09
C LEU A 32 41.05 -3.04 -131.20
N ARG A 33 42.25 -3.23 -131.76
CA ARG A 33 43.21 -2.14 -131.89
C ARG A 33 42.80 -1.10 -132.93
N LEU A 34 42.17 -1.52 -134.02
CA LEU A 34 41.65 -0.63 -135.05
C LEU A 34 40.56 0.31 -134.50
N VAL A 35 39.84 -0.12 -133.47
CA VAL A 35 38.86 0.71 -132.76
C VAL A 35 39.54 1.71 -131.80
N LEU A 36 40.70 1.37 -131.24
CA LEU A 36 41.32 2.16 -130.17
C LEU A 36 42.43 3.13 -130.63
N PHE A 37 43.12 2.86 -131.73
CA PHE A 37 44.36 3.57 -132.09
C PHE A 37 44.52 3.85 -133.61
N ALA A 38 43.51 4.47 -134.24
CA ALA A 38 43.56 4.86 -135.66
C ALA A 38 44.28 6.20 -135.87
N ASP A 39 45.36 6.19 -136.67
CA ASP A 39 46.18 7.37 -136.99
C ASP A 39 45.54 8.15 -138.17
N PRO A 40 45.06 9.42 -138.00
CA PRO A 40 44.09 10.03 -138.92
C PRO A 40 44.60 10.41 -140.32
N GLY A 41 45.89 10.29 -140.61
CA GLY A 41 46.52 10.79 -141.86
C GLY A 41 46.92 9.74 -142.89
N LEU A 42 46.66 8.44 -142.69
CA LEU A 42 47.12 7.35 -143.57
C LEU A 42 45.98 6.38 -143.94
N PRO A 43 46.00 5.78 -145.14
CA PRO A 43 44.98 4.83 -145.58
C PRO A 43 45.03 3.48 -144.83
N LEU A 44 43.85 2.91 -144.59
CA LEU A 44 43.59 1.76 -143.71
C LEU A 44 44.43 0.50 -144.02
N SER A 45 44.71 0.23 -145.29
CA SER A 45 45.49 -0.95 -145.70
C SER A 45 46.94 -0.87 -145.24
N ALA A 46 47.50 0.33 -145.09
CA ALA A 46 48.87 0.51 -144.62
C ALA A 46 49.00 0.31 -143.09
N GLN A 47 47.96 0.60 -142.30
CA GLN A 47 47.97 0.38 -140.85
C GLN A 47 47.89 -1.10 -140.47
N ILE A 48 47.19 -1.92 -141.26
CA ILE A 48 47.06 -3.36 -140.97
C ILE A 48 48.37 -4.09 -141.30
N PHE A 49 48.98 -3.77 -142.45
CA PHE A 49 50.12 -4.56 -142.95
C PHE A 49 51.49 -4.06 -142.45
N SER A 50 51.61 -2.78 -142.08
CA SER A 50 52.89 -2.24 -141.60
C SER A 50 53.26 -2.71 -140.19
N ASP A 51 52.29 -2.97 -139.31
CA ASP A 51 52.58 -3.38 -137.93
C ASP A 51 52.88 -4.87 -137.75
N MET A 52 52.45 -5.74 -138.67
CA MET A 52 52.84 -7.15 -138.60
C MET A 52 54.30 -7.36 -139.00
N THR A 53 54.89 -6.45 -139.80
CA THR A 53 56.17 -6.71 -140.49
C THR A 53 57.27 -5.69 -140.21
N ARG A 54 56.99 -4.56 -139.56
CA ARG A 54 57.99 -3.48 -139.38
C ARG A 54 59.16 -3.81 -138.47
N ASN A 55 58.99 -4.67 -137.46
CA ASN A 55 60.04 -4.98 -136.49
C ASN A 55 59.99 -6.46 -136.10
N ALA A 56 61.15 -7.09 -135.89
CA ALA A 56 61.27 -8.49 -135.51
C ALA A 56 60.51 -8.85 -134.21
N GLN A 57 60.30 -7.87 -133.33
CA GLN A 57 59.49 -8.00 -132.12
C GLN A 57 57.99 -8.13 -132.42
N GLY A 58 57.47 -7.50 -133.47
CA GLY A 58 56.05 -7.54 -133.85
C GLY A 58 55.63 -8.90 -134.42
N ILE A 59 56.47 -9.47 -135.30
CA ILE A 59 56.27 -10.84 -135.81
C ILE A 59 56.30 -11.84 -134.64
N ALA A 60 57.25 -11.69 -133.72
CA ALA A 60 57.36 -12.55 -132.54
C ALA A 60 56.12 -12.45 -131.64
N LEU A 61 55.56 -11.25 -131.44
CA LEU A 61 54.38 -11.04 -130.61
C LEU A 61 53.14 -11.73 -131.18
N TYR A 62 52.88 -11.60 -132.49
CA TYR A 62 51.72 -12.23 -133.12
C TYR A 62 51.87 -13.75 -133.26
N LEU A 63 53.10 -14.24 -133.49
CA LEU A 63 53.40 -15.67 -133.45
C LEU A 63 53.20 -16.23 -132.03
N TYR A 64 53.63 -15.49 -131.01
CA TYR A 64 53.42 -15.85 -129.60
C TYR A 64 51.93 -15.85 -129.21
N MET A 65 51.16 -14.87 -129.68
CA MET A 65 49.74 -14.75 -129.35
C MET A 65 48.86 -15.77 -130.11
N GLY A 66 49.25 -16.21 -131.31
CA GLY A 66 48.57 -17.28 -132.03
C GLY A 66 48.97 -18.67 -131.53
N ALA A 67 50.27 -18.98 -131.59
CA ALA A 67 50.78 -20.32 -131.26
C ALA A 67 50.79 -20.59 -129.74
N GLY A 68 51.13 -19.58 -128.92
CA GLY A 68 51.16 -19.71 -127.46
C GLY A 68 49.77 -19.93 -126.86
N THR A 69 48.78 -19.16 -127.28
CA THR A 69 47.41 -19.24 -126.75
C THR A 69 46.72 -20.55 -127.16
N ALA A 70 46.96 -21.03 -128.38
CA ALA A 70 46.45 -22.34 -128.84
C ALA A 70 47.01 -23.51 -128.04
N CYS A 71 48.31 -23.47 -127.71
CA CYS A 71 48.96 -24.54 -126.97
C CYS A 71 48.49 -24.62 -125.51
N VAL A 72 48.31 -23.47 -124.85
CA VAL A 72 47.84 -23.40 -123.45
C VAL A 72 46.40 -23.88 -123.31
N LEU A 73 45.50 -23.45 -124.22
CA LEU A 73 44.09 -23.85 -124.16
C LEU A 73 43.89 -25.35 -124.50
N ALA A 74 44.69 -25.90 -125.41
CA ALA A 74 44.69 -27.34 -125.68
C ALA A 74 45.14 -28.16 -124.45
N PHE A 75 46.15 -27.68 -123.72
CA PHE A 75 46.68 -28.35 -122.54
C PHE A 75 45.69 -28.33 -121.36
N PHE A 76 44.98 -27.21 -121.16
CA PHE A 76 43.93 -27.10 -120.15
C PHE A 76 42.71 -28.00 -120.47
N GLY A 77 42.31 -28.06 -121.75
CA GLY A 77 41.23 -28.94 -122.20
C GLY A 77 41.51 -30.42 -121.92
N TYR A 78 42.77 -30.86 -122.11
CA TYR A 78 43.18 -32.24 -121.83
C TYR A 78 43.09 -32.60 -120.33
N PHE A 79 43.51 -31.69 -119.44
CA PHE A 79 43.51 -31.94 -118.00
C PHE A 79 42.11 -32.02 -117.38
N ILE A 80 41.18 -31.18 -117.85
CA ILE A 80 39.77 -31.21 -117.40
C ILE A 80 39.13 -32.56 -117.76
N GLY A 81 39.43 -33.11 -118.94
CA GLY A 81 38.92 -34.42 -119.34
C GLY A 81 39.46 -35.58 -118.50
N LYS A 82 40.72 -35.51 -118.05
CA LYS A 82 41.35 -36.56 -117.24
C LYS A 82 40.85 -36.60 -115.79
N ALA A 83 40.56 -35.44 -115.20
CA ALA A 83 40.05 -35.35 -113.83
C ALA A 83 38.63 -35.95 -113.67
N ALA A 84 37.81 -35.88 -114.72
CA ALA A 84 36.44 -36.41 -114.70
C ALA A 84 36.38 -37.95 -114.67
N ASP A 85 37.33 -38.64 -115.31
CA ASP A 85 37.35 -40.10 -115.37
C ASP A 85 37.85 -40.75 -114.06
N GLU A 86 38.70 -40.07 -113.30
CA GLU A 86 39.25 -40.59 -112.03
C GLU A 86 38.22 -40.59 -110.89
N LEU A 87 37.26 -39.66 -110.92
CA LEU A 87 36.19 -39.57 -109.92
C LEU A 87 35.22 -40.77 -110.01
N HIS A 88 34.97 -41.28 -111.21
CA HIS A 88 34.01 -42.37 -111.41
C HIS A 88 34.53 -43.74 -110.96
N ARG A 89 35.85 -43.98 -111.04
CA ARG A 89 36.45 -45.24 -110.56
C ARG A 89 36.46 -45.38 -109.04
N LYS A 90 36.57 -44.28 -108.28
CA LYS A 90 36.53 -44.31 -106.81
C LYS A 90 35.13 -44.56 -106.22
N GLY A 91 34.06 -44.38 -106.99
CA GLY A 91 32.69 -44.70 -106.56
C GLY A 91 32.42 -46.21 -106.43
N ALA A 92 32.94 -47.01 -107.36
CA ALA A 92 32.66 -48.46 -107.40
C ALA A 92 33.36 -49.26 -106.28
N ALA A 93 34.43 -48.73 -105.68
CA ALA A 93 35.14 -49.37 -104.57
C ALA A 93 34.50 -49.10 -103.19
N LEU A 94 33.55 -48.15 -103.09
CA LEU A 94 32.87 -47.80 -101.84
C LEU A 94 31.68 -48.73 -101.54
N ASP A 95 30.98 -49.22 -102.57
CA ASP A 95 29.78 -50.05 -102.42
C ASP A 95 30.06 -51.42 -101.77
N LEU A 96 31.24 -52.01 -102.00
CA LEU A 96 31.63 -53.28 -101.39
C LEU A 96 31.99 -53.16 -99.90
N LEU A 97 32.38 -51.96 -99.44
CA LEU A 97 32.67 -51.66 -98.03
C LEU A 97 31.40 -51.31 -97.24
N VAL A 98 30.39 -50.74 -97.92
CA VAL A 98 29.06 -50.46 -97.34
C VAL A 98 28.31 -51.75 -96.99
N GLN A 99 28.47 -52.81 -97.80
CA GLN A 99 27.76 -54.08 -97.58
C GLN A 99 28.19 -54.83 -96.31
N GLU A 100 29.47 -54.71 -95.91
CA GLU A 100 29.98 -55.29 -94.66
C GLU A 100 29.53 -54.48 -93.42
N VAL A 101 29.37 -53.15 -93.55
CA VAL A 101 28.89 -52.27 -92.49
C VAL A 101 27.37 -52.38 -92.28
N ASP A 102 26.59 -52.65 -93.33
CA ASP A 102 25.12 -52.77 -93.22
C ASP A 102 24.68 -54.05 -92.46
N SER A 103 25.48 -55.12 -92.56
CA SER A 103 25.34 -56.36 -91.76
C SER A 103 25.50 -56.10 -90.25
N GLN A 104 26.51 -55.32 -89.86
CA GLN A 104 26.72 -54.90 -88.46
C GLN A 104 25.63 -53.92 -87.99
N LYS A 105 25.17 -53.01 -88.87
CA LYS A 105 24.13 -52.02 -88.57
C LYS A 105 22.77 -52.67 -88.31
N GLN A 106 22.36 -53.69 -89.05
CA GLN A 106 21.09 -54.40 -88.82
C GLN A 106 21.06 -55.16 -87.48
N LEU A 107 22.19 -55.73 -87.05
CA LEU A 107 22.33 -56.34 -85.71
C LEU A 107 22.25 -55.29 -84.58
N PHE A 108 22.74 -54.08 -84.81
CA PHE A 108 22.65 -52.98 -83.85
C PHE A 108 21.25 -52.33 -83.80
N GLU A 109 20.60 -52.10 -84.95
CA GLU A 109 19.24 -51.53 -85.00
C GLU A 109 18.18 -52.43 -84.35
N ASN A 110 18.31 -53.77 -84.46
CA ASN A 110 17.41 -54.68 -83.77
C ASN A 110 17.60 -54.67 -82.25
N ARG A 111 18.84 -54.57 -81.74
CA ARG A 111 19.07 -54.37 -80.29
C ARG A 111 18.56 -53.01 -79.80
N TYR A 112 18.65 -51.95 -80.62
CA TYR A 112 18.17 -50.62 -80.27
C TYR A 112 16.63 -50.52 -80.22
N LYS A 113 15.92 -51.14 -81.16
CA LYS A 113 14.43 -51.16 -81.17
C LYS A 113 13.83 -51.91 -79.98
N VAL A 114 14.45 -53.00 -79.52
CA VAL A 114 14.00 -53.74 -78.34
C VAL A 114 14.24 -52.92 -77.06
N LEU A 115 15.36 -52.19 -76.98
CA LEU A 115 15.68 -51.32 -75.83
C LEU A 115 14.77 -50.07 -75.76
N ASP A 116 14.52 -49.40 -76.88
CA ASP A 116 13.62 -48.22 -76.95
C ASP A 116 12.17 -48.56 -76.57
N ASN A 117 11.69 -49.74 -76.99
CA ASN A 117 10.33 -50.18 -76.66
C ASN A 117 10.18 -50.50 -75.17
N ASN A 118 11.20 -51.12 -74.54
CA ASN A 118 11.23 -51.37 -73.10
C ASN A 118 11.28 -50.05 -72.28
N ILE A 119 12.01 -49.03 -72.75
CA ILE A 119 12.08 -47.71 -72.09
C ILE A 119 10.75 -46.95 -72.20
N LYS A 120 10.09 -46.94 -73.37
CA LYS A 120 8.75 -46.31 -73.53
C LYS A 120 7.69 -46.96 -72.66
N ASN A 121 7.73 -48.27 -72.58
CA ASN A 121 6.86 -49.07 -71.74
C ASN A 121 7.10 -48.81 -70.25
N PHE A 122 8.36 -48.72 -69.82
CA PHE A 122 8.75 -48.29 -68.48
C PHE A 122 8.19 -46.90 -68.13
N HIS A 123 8.37 -45.90 -69.00
CA HIS A 123 7.84 -44.54 -68.78
C HIS A 123 6.31 -44.49 -68.64
N LYS A 124 5.58 -45.33 -69.37
CA LYS A 124 4.12 -45.39 -69.31
C LYS A 124 3.63 -45.93 -67.96
N ILE A 125 4.31 -46.95 -67.41
CA ILE A 125 3.99 -47.51 -66.09
C ILE A 125 4.47 -46.59 -64.96
N GLY A 126 5.67 -46.03 -65.08
CA GLY A 126 6.20 -45.04 -64.14
C GLY A 126 5.27 -43.84 -63.96
N ASN A 127 4.69 -43.31 -65.05
CA ASN A 127 3.71 -42.23 -64.99
C ASN A 127 2.39 -42.67 -64.31
N LYS A 128 1.93 -43.91 -64.52
CA LYS A 128 0.76 -44.44 -63.81
C LYS A 128 1.02 -44.61 -62.31
N ILE A 129 2.17 -45.16 -61.92
CA ILE A 129 2.61 -45.26 -60.52
C ILE A 129 2.67 -43.87 -59.88
N GLN A 130 3.19 -42.88 -60.62
CA GLN A 130 3.21 -41.48 -60.21
C GLN A 130 1.83 -40.81 -60.22
N LYS A 131 0.73 -41.43 -60.61
CA LYS A 131 -0.62 -40.85 -60.44
C LYS A 131 -1.41 -41.50 -59.32
N CYS A 132 -0.92 -42.59 -58.76
CA CYS A 132 -1.59 -43.27 -57.67
C CYS A 132 -1.56 -42.48 -56.37
N VAL A 133 -2.68 -42.55 -55.65
CA VAL A 133 -2.89 -41.92 -54.35
C VAL A 133 -3.06 -42.97 -53.25
N ILE A 134 -3.09 -44.25 -53.63
CA ILE A 134 -3.30 -45.43 -52.78
C ILE A 134 -2.07 -46.34 -52.93
N LYS A 135 -1.56 -46.87 -51.81
CA LYS A 135 -0.30 -47.65 -51.80
C LYS A 135 -0.47 -48.99 -52.51
N GLU A 136 -1.62 -49.62 -52.35
CA GLU A 136 -1.98 -50.90 -52.93
C GLU A 136 -1.97 -50.83 -54.47
N ASP A 137 -2.47 -49.73 -55.05
CA ASP A 137 -2.49 -49.51 -56.49
C ASP A 137 -1.07 -49.36 -57.07
N VAL A 138 -0.17 -48.69 -56.35
CA VAL A 138 1.25 -48.57 -56.74
C VAL A 138 1.89 -49.95 -56.83
N ILE A 139 1.65 -50.81 -55.84
CA ILE A 139 2.22 -52.16 -55.78
C ILE A 139 1.67 -53.01 -56.94
N ALA A 140 0.36 -52.97 -57.17
CA ALA A 140 -0.29 -53.69 -58.26
C ALA A 140 0.26 -53.27 -59.64
N LEU A 141 0.44 -51.96 -59.87
CA LEU A 141 1.00 -51.43 -61.12
C LEU A 141 2.47 -51.81 -61.32
N CYS A 142 3.27 -51.88 -60.25
CA CYS A 142 4.66 -52.35 -60.33
C CYS A 142 4.70 -53.83 -60.75
N VAL A 143 3.86 -54.66 -60.15
CA VAL A 143 3.76 -56.10 -60.50
C VAL A 143 3.29 -56.29 -61.93
N GLN A 144 2.22 -55.58 -62.33
CA GLN A 144 1.71 -55.62 -63.70
C GLN A 144 2.78 -55.17 -64.70
N GLY A 145 3.52 -54.12 -64.38
CA GLY A 145 4.58 -53.59 -65.24
C GLY A 145 5.75 -54.54 -65.45
N LEU A 146 6.18 -55.20 -64.38
CA LEU A 146 7.25 -56.19 -64.45
C LEU A 146 6.79 -57.46 -65.18
N HIS A 147 5.58 -57.96 -64.94
CA HIS A 147 5.09 -59.20 -65.55
C HIS A 147 4.63 -59.02 -67.01
N GLU A 148 3.63 -58.15 -67.26
CA GLU A 148 2.97 -58.06 -68.57
C GLU A 148 3.78 -57.27 -69.60
N VAL A 149 4.56 -56.29 -69.13
CA VAL A 149 5.16 -55.29 -70.01
C VAL A 149 6.65 -55.52 -70.21
N LEU A 150 7.38 -55.91 -69.17
CA LEU A 150 8.80 -56.31 -69.27
C LEU A 150 8.98 -57.81 -69.49
N GLY A 151 7.91 -58.61 -69.35
CA GLY A 151 7.87 -60.01 -69.71
C GLY A 151 8.55 -60.95 -68.71
N TYR A 152 8.70 -60.55 -67.44
CA TYR A 152 9.16 -61.46 -66.39
C TYR A 152 8.06 -62.46 -66.08
N GLU A 153 8.39 -63.74 -65.99
CA GLU A 153 7.36 -64.76 -65.86
C GLU A 153 6.66 -64.74 -64.53
N ARG A 154 7.38 -64.60 -63.42
CA ARG A 154 6.79 -64.50 -62.10
C ARG A 154 7.35 -63.30 -61.37
N VAL A 155 6.43 -62.51 -60.81
CA VAL A 155 6.74 -61.32 -60.03
C VAL A 155 5.95 -61.40 -58.73
N ASN A 156 6.65 -61.36 -57.62
CA ASN A 156 6.08 -61.37 -56.29
C ASN A 156 6.55 -60.13 -55.54
N VAL A 157 5.64 -59.39 -54.91
CA VAL A 157 5.99 -58.29 -54.02
C VAL A 157 5.58 -58.66 -52.62
N LEU A 158 6.57 -58.71 -51.75
CA LEU A 158 6.42 -58.97 -50.33
C LEU A 158 6.53 -57.65 -49.59
N MET A 159 5.55 -57.31 -48.76
CA MET A 159 5.58 -56.09 -47.94
C MET A 159 5.65 -56.46 -46.47
N ALA A 160 6.37 -55.65 -45.69
CA ALA A 160 6.38 -55.81 -44.24
C ALA A 160 5.05 -55.33 -43.64
N ASP A 161 4.54 -56.07 -42.67
CA ASP A 161 3.44 -55.61 -41.82
C ASP A 161 3.85 -54.39 -40.98
N PRO A 162 2.89 -53.61 -40.43
CA PRO A 162 3.21 -52.42 -39.62
C PRO A 162 4.12 -52.71 -38.42
N GLU A 163 4.06 -53.93 -37.87
CA GLU A 163 4.90 -54.37 -36.75
C GLU A 163 6.29 -54.88 -37.20
N ARG A 164 6.55 -54.99 -38.52
CA ARG A 164 7.80 -55.51 -39.13
C ARG A 164 8.19 -56.91 -38.63
N LYS A 165 7.20 -57.76 -38.35
CA LYS A 165 7.42 -59.15 -37.91
C LYS A 165 7.27 -60.13 -39.05
N HIS A 166 6.47 -59.79 -40.05
CA HIS A 166 6.12 -60.67 -41.15
C HIS A 166 6.15 -59.95 -42.49
N LEU A 167 6.58 -60.67 -43.54
CA LEU A 167 6.39 -60.27 -44.92
C LEU A 167 5.15 -60.98 -45.47
N TYR A 168 4.21 -60.22 -46.02
CA TYR A 168 3.02 -60.75 -46.68
C TYR A 168 3.09 -60.48 -48.18
N PHE A 169 2.47 -61.34 -48.99
CA PHE A 169 2.38 -61.12 -50.43
C PHE A 169 1.41 -59.98 -50.73
N ALA A 170 1.92 -58.80 -51.06
CA ALA A 170 1.11 -57.62 -51.35
C ALA A 170 0.56 -57.62 -52.78
N ALA A 171 1.33 -58.17 -53.73
CA ALA A 171 0.82 -58.47 -55.07
C ALA A 171 1.69 -59.56 -55.72
N THR A 172 1.08 -60.37 -56.58
CA THR A 172 1.79 -61.42 -57.33
C THR A 172 1.26 -61.50 -58.77
N ALA A 173 2.11 -61.89 -59.72
CA ALA A 173 1.72 -62.16 -61.10
C ALA A 173 2.50 -63.35 -61.68
N GLY A 174 1.84 -64.13 -62.55
CA GLY A 174 2.45 -65.25 -63.28
C GLY A 174 2.54 -66.61 -62.57
N ASN A 175 2.04 -66.72 -61.33
CA ASN A 175 1.95 -67.99 -60.59
C ASN A 175 0.80 -68.87 -61.13
N GLU A 176 0.95 -70.21 -61.13
CA GLU A 176 -0.06 -71.18 -61.61
C GLU A 176 -1.36 -71.18 -60.80
N ARG A 177 -1.24 -70.84 -59.52
CA ARG A 177 -2.35 -70.64 -58.60
C ARG A 177 -2.22 -69.24 -57.99
N PRO A 178 -3.34 -68.52 -57.77
CA PRO A 178 -3.30 -67.27 -57.02
C PRO A 178 -2.72 -67.55 -55.63
N VAL A 179 -1.71 -66.78 -55.24
CA VAL A 179 -1.14 -66.86 -53.89
C VAL A 179 -2.13 -66.20 -52.94
N ALA A 180 -2.62 -66.94 -51.94
CA ALA A 180 -3.46 -66.35 -50.92
C ALA A 180 -2.67 -65.28 -50.16
N THR A 181 -3.24 -64.08 -50.03
CA THR A 181 -2.67 -62.93 -49.30
C THR A 181 -2.38 -63.24 -47.82
N GLU A 182 -2.94 -64.34 -47.30
CA GLU A 182 -2.77 -64.83 -45.92
C GLU A 182 -1.45 -65.58 -45.69
N ILE A 183 -0.72 -65.95 -46.75
CA ILE A 183 0.60 -66.59 -46.59
C ILE A 183 1.61 -65.52 -46.17
N THR A 184 2.19 -65.70 -44.99
CA THR A 184 3.19 -64.78 -44.42
C THR A 184 4.51 -65.49 -44.17
N LEU A 185 5.60 -64.77 -44.43
CA LEU A 185 6.97 -65.17 -44.15
C LEU A 185 7.45 -64.45 -42.90
N PRO A 186 8.10 -65.12 -41.93
CA PRO A 186 8.69 -64.43 -40.79
C PRO A 186 9.85 -63.54 -41.25
N LEU A 187 9.95 -62.33 -40.72
CA LEU A 187 11.07 -61.42 -41.02
C LEU A 187 12.30 -61.77 -40.17
N ASP A 188 12.79 -63.00 -40.31
CA ASP A 188 13.99 -63.51 -39.63
C ASP A 188 14.76 -64.49 -40.53
N GLU A 189 15.85 -65.07 -40.00
CA GLU A 189 16.74 -65.98 -40.72
C GLU A 189 16.02 -67.19 -41.36
N ARG A 190 14.81 -67.56 -40.91
CA ARG A 190 14.03 -68.66 -41.49
C ARG A 190 13.56 -68.37 -42.91
N SER A 191 13.44 -67.09 -43.27
CA SER A 191 13.08 -66.65 -44.63
C SER A 191 14.28 -66.56 -45.58
N GLY A 192 15.46 -67.00 -45.15
CA GLY A 192 16.66 -67.13 -45.96
C GLY A 192 17.06 -65.84 -46.67
N VAL A 193 17.37 -65.93 -47.96
CA VAL A 193 17.84 -64.80 -48.78
C VAL A 193 16.83 -63.66 -48.92
N ILE A 194 15.51 -63.92 -48.74
CA ILE A 194 14.49 -62.87 -48.75
C ILE A 194 14.64 -61.94 -47.55
N TYR A 195 14.87 -62.53 -46.36
CA TYR A 195 15.17 -61.76 -45.16
C TYR A 195 16.48 -61.00 -45.29
N LYS A 196 17.55 -61.64 -45.79
CA LYS A 196 18.83 -60.95 -46.02
C LYS A 196 18.68 -59.78 -46.99
N SER A 197 17.93 -59.93 -48.09
CA SER A 197 17.64 -58.84 -49.03
C SER A 197 16.90 -57.69 -48.36
N PHE A 198 15.89 -57.99 -47.54
CA PHE A 198 15.15 -56.98 -46.80
C PHE A 198 16.02 -56.28 -45.74
N ASN A 199 16.72 -57.04 -44.91
CA ASN A 199 17.49 -56.54 -43.76
C ASN A 199 18.73 -55.77 -44.20
N ASP A 200 19.51 -56.34 -45.13
CA ASP A 200 20.78 -55.78 -45.56
C ASP A 200 20.61 -54.68 -46.61
N LYS A 201 19.38 -54.48 -47.12
CA LYS A 201 19.03 -53.48 -48.14
C LYS A 201 19.81 -53.70 -49.45
N GLN A 202 20.18 -54.95 -49.73
CA GLN A 202 20.95 -55.34 -50.90
C GLN A 202 20.09 -56.13 -51.89
N VAL A 203 20.34 -55.88 -53.16
CA VAL A 203 19.76 -56.65 -54.25
C VAL A 203 20.55 -57.96 -54.38
N PHE A 204 19.85 -59.08 -54.36
CA PHE A 204 20.46 -60.41 -54.54
C PHE A 204 20.06 -60.97 -55.90
N PHE A 205 21.05 -61.22 -56.74
CA PHE A 205 20.88 -61.99 -57.97
C PHE A 205 21.39 -63.42 -57.75
N ILE A 206 20.46 -64.37 -57.68
CA ILE A 206 20.77 -65.77 -57.41
C ILE A 206 20.71 -66.55 -58.72
N GLU A 207 21.85 -67.03 -59.19
CA GLU A 207 21.92 -67.87 -60.40
C GLU A 207 21.52 -69.34 -60.11
N ASN A 208 21.95 -69.87 -58.97
CA ASN A 208 21.57 -71.20 -58.49
C ASN A 208 21.59 -71.26 -56.96
N ILE A 209 20.42 -71.23 -56.34
CA ILE A 209 20.28 -71.21 -54.88
C ILE A 209 20.87 -72.46 -54.19
N SER A 210 20.98 -73.60 -54.88
CA SER A 210 21.55 -74.83 -54.32
C SER A 210 23.07 -74.76 -54.05
N MET A 211 23.77 -73.77 -54.60
CA MET A 211 25.20 -73.54 -54.36
C MET A 211 25.46 -72.57 -53.20
N TYR A 212 24.42 -71.96 -52.64
CA TYR A 212 24.53 -71.02 -51.53
C TYR A 212 24.50 -71.74 -50.17
N PRO A 213 25.12 -71.16 -49.12
CA PRO A 213 25.12 -71.74 -47.78
C PRO A 213 23.70 -71.83 -47.17
N GLN A 214 23.53 -72.69 -46.15
CA GLN A 214 22.20 -73.05 -45.62
C GLN A 214 21.39 -71.87 -45.07
N ASP A 215 22.04 -70.77 -44.69
CA ASP A 215 21.41 -69.54 -44.19
C ASP A 215 20.77 -68.67 -45.31
N TYR A 216 21.00 -69.00 -46.57
CA TYR A 216 20.31 -68.36 -47.73
C TYR A 216 19.07 -69.14 -48.16
N LEU A 217 18.95 -70.40 -47.77
CA LEU A 217 17.83 -71.25 -48.12
C LEU A 217 16.62 -70.94 -47.22
N LEU A 218 15.42 -71.04 -47.79
CA LEU A 218 14.18 -71.00 -47.01
C LEU A 218 14.13 -72.22 -46.10
N GLN A 219 13.83 -72.01 -44.82
CA GLN A 219 13.70 -73.11 -43.86
C GLN A 219 12.28 -73.70 -43.87
N PRO A 220 12.09 -74.99 -43.53
CA PRO A 220 10.76 -75.59 -43.42
C PRO A 220 9.87 -74.87 -42.38
N PRO A 221 8.57 -74.62 -42.67
CA PRO A 221 7.79 -75.09 -43.82
C PRO A 221 7.78 -74.14 -45.05
N PHE A 222 8.56 -73.05 -45.04
CA PHE A 222 8.53 -72.00 -46.06
C PHE A 222 9.22 -72.42 -47.37
N ASP A 223 10.10 -73.42 -47.31
CA ASP A 223 10.73 -74.08 -48.46
C ASP A 223 9.73 -74.74 -49.42
N MET A 224 8.53 -75.06 -48.93
CA MET A 224 7.45 -75.66 -49.71
C MET A 224 6.57 -74.64 -50.45
N ILE A 225 6.78 -73.33 -50.25
CA ILE A 225 5.98 -72.26 -50.87
C ILE A 225 6.31 -72.18 -52.38
N GLU A 226 5.40 -72.68 -53.20
CA GLU A 226 5.56 -72.79 -54.66
C GLU A 226 6.01 -71.48 -55.38
N PRO A 227 5.48 -70.29 -55.04
CA PRO A 227 5.95 -69.01 -55.58
C PRO A 227 7.43 -68.70 -55.32
N LEU A 228 8.04 -69.29 -54.29
CA LEU A 228 9.42 -69.02 -53.87
C LEU A 228 10.38 -70.19 -54.21
N ARG A 229 9.88 -71.26 -54.85
CA ARG A 229 10.66 -72.45 -55.24
C ARG A 229 11.32 -72.28 -56.61
N SER A 230 12.16 -71.27 -56.73
CA SER A 230 12.94 -70.95 -57.93
C SER A 230 14.42 -71.21 -57.65
N THR A 231 15.13 -71.82 -58.59
CA THR A 231 16.59 -72.01 -58.47
C THR A 231 17.35 -70.75 -58.83
N THR A 232 16.78 -69.94 -59.74
CA THR A 232 17.37 -68.71 -60.28
C THR A 232 16.34 -67.59 -60.13
N PHE A 233 16.69 -66.51 -59.43
CA PHE A 233 15.77 -65.38 -59.17
C PHE A 233 16.52 -64.12 -58.74
N ILE A 234 15.84 -62.96 -58.84
CA ILE A 234 16.31 -61.67 -58.32
C ILE A 234 15.43 -61.25 -57.15
N LEU A 235 16.05 -60.81 -56.07
CA LEU A 235 15.40 -60.15 -54.94
C LEU A 235 15.88 -58.72 -54.82
N CYS A 236 14.97 -57.75 -54.87
CA CYS A 236 15.28 -56.33 -54.75
C CYS A 236 14.44 -55.69 -53.63
N PRO A 237 15.05 -55.11 -52.59
CA PRO A 237 14.31 -54.45 -51.52
C PRO A 237 13.69 -53.13 -52.01
N ILE A 238 12.53 -52.79 -51.45
CA ILE A 238 11.90 -51.48 -51.57
C ILE A 238 12.32 -50.66 -50.36
N VAL A 239 13.14 -49.63 -50.57
CA VAL A 239 13.72 -48.83 -49.48
C VAL A 239 13.09 -47.45 -49.45
N LEU A 240 12.42 -47.11 -48.34
CA LEU A 240 11.80 -45.82 -48.10
C LEU A 240 12.51 -45.13 -46.93
N LYS A 241 13.08 -43.94 -47.14
CA LYS A 241 13.84 -43.17 -46.13
C LYS A 241 14.94 -43.99 -45.43
N GLY A 242 15.63 -44.85 -46.18
CA GLY A 242 16.71 -45.69 -45.67
C GLY A 242 16.24 -46.97 -44.97
N GLU A 243 14.93 -47.22 -44.86
CA GLU A 243 14.37 -48.43 -44.28
C GLU A 243 13.71 -49.30 -45.35
N SER A 244 13.97 -50.61 -45.34
CA SER A 244 13.24 -51.55 -46.20
C SER A 244 11.79 -51.65 -45.73
N ILE A 245 10.87 -51.62 -46.68
CA ILE A 245 9.42 -51.74 -46.45
C ILE A 245 8.80 -52.91 -47.24
N GLY A 246 9.56 -53.50 -48.17
CA GLY A 246 9.18 -54.70 -48.91
C GLY A 246 10.33 -55.24 -49.75
N VAL A 247 10.08 -56.34 -50.46
CA VAL A 247 11.02 -56.98 -51.40
C VAL A 247 10.26 -57.39 -52.67
N PHE A 248 10.79 -57.01 -53.82
CA PHE A 248 10.44 -57.57 -55.13
C PHE A 248 11.19 -58.88 -55.34
N GLY A 249 10.49 -59.96 -55.66
CA GLY A 249 11.06 -61.24 -56.08
C GLY A 249 10.64 -61.58 -57.50
N LEU A 250 11.61 -61.84 -58.38
CA LEU A 250 11.36 -62.13 -59.79
C LEU A 250 12.10 -63.37 -60.26
N ASP A 251 11.45 -64.17 -61.10
CA ASP A 251 12.07 -65.32 -61.76
C ASP A 251 11.48 -65.64 -63.15
N ASN A 252 12.25 -66.41 -63.93
CA ASN A 252 11.90 -66.93 -65.26
C ASN A 252 11.96 -68.47 -65.27
N LYS A 253 11.15 -69.12 -64.42
CA LYS A 253 11.23 -70.57 -64.17
C LYS A 253 10.93 -71.46 -65.39
N ARG A 254 10.06 -71.05 -66.32
CA ARG A 254 9.57 -71.89 -67.44
C ARG A 254 10.39 -71.72 -68.71
N SER A 255 10.71 -70.49 -69.09
CA SER A 255 11.49 -70.20 -70.30
C SER A 255 12.98 -70.46 -70.12
N HIS A 256 13.46 -70.55 -68.87
CA HIS A 256 14.89 -70.59 -68.54
C HIS A 256 15.70 -69.45 -69.19
N ARG A 257 15.04 -68.32 -69.51
CA ARG A 257 15.73 -67.12 -69.99
C ARG A 257 16.71 -66.67 -68.92
N ALA A 258 18.00 -66.65 -69.25
CA ALA A 258 19.04 -66.17 -68.36
C ALA A 258 18.74 -64.73 -67.95
N LEU A 259 18.58 -64.53 -66.64
CA LEU A 259 18.52 -63.21 -66.01
C LEU A 259 19.93 -62.61 -66.05
N ASN A 260 20.03 -61.31 -66.28
CA ASN A 260 21.31 -60.60 -66.39
C ASN A 260 21.33 -59.31 -65.55
N ASP A 261 22.49 -58.67 -65.43
CA ASP A 261 22.67 -57.46 -64.62
C ASP A 261 21.73 -56.30 -65.05
N THR A 262 21.29 -56.28 -66.32
CA THR A 262 20.32 -55.28 -66.80
C THR A 262 18.92 -55.49 -66.22
N ASP A 263 18.56 -56.73 -65.90
CA ASP A 263 17.29 -57.06 -65.23
C ASP A 263 17.31 -56.56 -63.75
N VAL A 264 18.46 -56.69 -63.08
CA VAL A 264 18.70 -56.15 -61.72
C VAL A 264 18.47 -54.64 -61.66
N ASP A 265 19.06 -53.89 -62.59
CA ASP A 265 18.88 -52.43 -62.68
C ASP A 265 17.42 -52.02 -62.95
N THR A 266 16.73 -52.81 -63.78
CA THR A 266 15.32 -52.56 -64.12
C THR A 266 14.40 -52.72 -62.90
N ILE A 267 14.62 -53.77 -62.10
CA ILE A 267 13.82 -54.02 -60.90
C ILE A 267 14.12 -52.97 -59.82
N ARG A 268 15.40 -52.60 -59.65
CA ARG A 268 15.80 -51.54 -58.73
C ARG A 268 15.09 -50.22 -59.04
N LEU A 269 14.99 -49.88 -60.32
CA LEU A 269 14.28 -48.69 -60.76
C LEU A 269 12.78 -48.71 -60.43
N PHE A 270 12.12 -49.87 -60.51
CA PHE A 270 10.72 -50.02 -60.05
C PHE A 270 10.58 -49.91 -58.53
N ALA A 271 11.52 -50.49 -57.78
CA ALA A 271 11.56 -50.37 -56.32
C ALA A 271 11.70 -48.91 -55.88
N ASP A 272 12.57 -48.14 -56.55
CA ASP A 272 12.74 -46.70 -56.27
C ASP A 272 11.50 -45.88 -56.66
N GLN A 273 10.83 -46.19 -57.79
CA GLN A 273 9.57 -45.53 -58.18
C GLN A 273 8.43 -45.83 -57.19
N ALA A 274 8.32 -47.06 -56.71
CA ALA A 274 7.35 -47.43 -55.68
C ALA A 274 7.62 -46.66 -54.37
N ALA A 275 8.87 -46.58 -53.94
CA ALA A 275 9.26 -45.82 -52.75
C ALA A 275 8.94 -44.32 -52.88
N ALA A 276 9.25 -43.69 -54.03
CA ALA A 276 8.94 -42.29 -54.28
C ALA A 276 7.42 -42.01 -54.24
N ALA A 277 6.61 -42.90 -54.82
CA ALA A 277 5.16 -42.79 -54.79
C ALA A 277 4.60 -42.92 -53.37
N PHE A 278 5.11 -43.85 -52.56
CA PHE A 278 4.71 -43.99 -51.15
C PHE A 278 5.08 -42.77 -50.31
N MET A 279 6.24 -42.15 -50.54
CA MET A 279 6.64 -40.92 -49.85
C MET A 279 5.66 -39.78 -50.12
N ARG A 280 5.26 -39.62 -51.39
CA ARG A 280 4.29 -38.58 -51.77
C ARG A 280 2.91 -38.81 -51.15
N ILE A 281 2.41 -40.05 -51.21
CA ILE A 281 1.11 -40.41 -50.61
C ILE A 281 1.12 -40.11 -49.09
N SER A 282 2.22 -40.44 -48.41
CA SER A 282 2.38 -40.14 -46.99
C SER A 282 2.42 -38.63 -46.71
N LEU A 283 3.09 -37.84 -47.54
CA LEU A 283 3.18 -36.38 -47.38
C LEU A 283 1.81 -35.71 -47.52
N LEU A 284 1.02 -36.12 -48.51
CA LEU A 284 -0.34 -35.60 -48.75
C LEU A 284 -1.25 -35.85 -47.55
N HIS A 285 -1.19 -37.04 -46.95
CA HIS A 285 -2.01 -37.36 -45.78
C HIS A 285 -1.64 -36.52 -44.54
N SER A 286 -0.35 -36.23 -44.33
CA SER A 286 0.09 -35.38 -43.22
C SER A 286 -0.34 -33.91 -43.37
N ILE A 287 -0.41 -33.39 -44.59
CA ILE A 287 -0.89 -32.02 -44.86
C ILE A 287 -2.38 -31.89 -44.52
N ASP A 288 -3.21 -32.90 -44.85
CA ASP A 288 -4.65 -32.91 -44.55
C ASP A 288 -4.91 -32.89 -43.03
N GLN A 289 -4.13 -33.62 -42.22
CA GLN A 289 -4.29 -33.56 -40.76
C GLN A 289 -3.91 -32.19 -40.19
N LEU A 290 -2.80 -31.61 -40.66
CA LEU A 290 -2.33 -30.31 -40.18
C LEU A 290 -3.31 -29.19 -40.49
N THR A 291 -3.93 -29.19 -41.68
CA THR A 291 -4.89 -28.14 -42.06
C THR A 291 -6.17 -28.19 -41.22
N LEU A 292 -6.63 -29.39 -40.87
CA LEU A 292 -7.84 -29.60 -40.06
C LEU A 292 -7.62 -29.19 -38.60
N GLU A 293 -6.45 -29.52 -38.05
CA GLU A 293 -6.05 -29.11 -36.70
C GLU A 293 -5.86 -27.58 -36.62
N LEU A 294 -5.23 -26.97 -37.64
CA LEU A 294 -5.03 -25.53 -37.73
C LEU A 294 -6.36 -24.76 -37.79
N GLY A 295 -7.35 -25.25 -38.54
CA GLY A 295 -8.69 -24.65 -38.59
C GLY A 295 -9.41 -24.66 -37.24
N LYS A 296 -9.24 -25.74 -36.47
CA LYS A 296 -9.81 -25.85 -35.11
C LYS A 296 -9.15 -24.84 -34.16
N THR A 297 -7.81 -24.76 -34.15
CA THR A 297 -7.07 -23.81 -33.31
C THR A 297 -7.43 -22.36 -33.60
N PHE A 298 -7.56 -21.96 -34.87
CA PHE A 298 -7.99 -20.59 -35.20
C PHE A 298 -9.40 -20.27 -34.68
N THR A 299 -10.32 -21.23 -34.75
CA THR A 299 -11.70 -21.04 -34.26
C THR A 299 -11.76 -20.90 -32.73
N GLU A 300 -10.96 -21.69 -32.01
CA GLU A 300 -10.86 -21.60 -30.55
C GLU A 300 -10.21 -20.27 -30.10
N LEU A 301 -9.17 -19.81 -30.80
CA LEU A 301 -8.52 -18.52 -30.50
C LEU A 301 -9.44 -17.34 -30.81
N LEU A 302 -10.16 -17.35 -31.93
CA LEU A 302 -11.08 -16.27 -32.28
C LEU A 302 -12.28 -16.20 -31.33
N SER A 303 -12.82 -17.33 -30.87
CA SER A 303 -13.88 -17.33 -29.84
C SER A 303 -13.39 -16.78 -28.49
N SER A 304 -12.08 -16.87 -28.20
CA SER A 304 -11.49 -16.26 -27.01
C SER A 304 -11.40 -14.72 -27.07
N ARG A 305 -11.56 -14.09 -28.25
CA ARG A 305 -11.49 -12.62 -28.43
C ARG A 305 -12.49 -11.87 -27.54
N GLU A 306 -13.73 -12.35 -27.48
CA GLU A 306 -14.80 -11.73 -26.69
C GLU A 306 -14.50 -11.77 -25.19
N SER A 307 -13.96 -12.90 -24.72
CA SER A 307 -13.52 -13.07 -23.33
C SER A 307 -12.35 -12.13 -22.98
N TYR A 308 -11.34 -12.03 -23.87
CA TYR A 308 -10.21 -11.12 -23.68
C TYR A 308 -10.64 -9.65 -23.62
N SER A 309 -11.50 -9.22 -24.55
CA SER A 309 -12.03 -7.86 -24.58
C SER A 309 -12.84 -7.55 -23.31
N GLY A 310 -13.69 -8.49 -22.87
CA GLY A 310 -14.44 -8.37 -21.62
C GLY A 310 -13.53 -8.22 -20.38
N ASN A 311 -12.45 -8.99 -20.30
CA ASN A 311 -11.48 -8.89 -19.20
C ASN A 311 -10.72 -7.56 -19.22
N LEU A 312 -10.31 -7.07 -20.39
CA LEU A 312 -9.65 -5.77 -20.54
C LEU A 312 -10.58 -4.61 -20.14
N TYR A 313 -11.86 -4.68 -20.49
CA TYR A 313 -12.85 -3.70 -20.04
C TYR A 313 -13.00 -3.70 -18.52
N ARG A 314 -13.06 -4.88 -17.89
CA ARG A 314 -13.11 -5.01 -16.43
C ARG A 314 -11.86 -4.43 -15.76
N LEU A 315 -10.66 -4.67 -16.32
CA LEU A 315 -9.42 -4.09 -15.81
C LEU A 315 -9.42 -2.57 -15.92
N LYS A 316 -9.88 -2.00 -17.04
CA LYS A 316 -10.02 -0.56 -17.22
C LYS A 316 -10.98 0.06 -16.19
N SER A 317 -12.16 -0.54 -16.02
CA SER A 317 -13.15 -0.09 -15.04
C SER A 317 -12.62 -0.19 -13.60
N ALA A 318 -11.89 -1.27 -13.27
CA ALA A 318 -11.24 -1.42 -11.98
C ALA A 318 -10.18 -0.32 -11.75
N ALA A 319 -9.37 0.02 -12.76
CA ALA A 319 -8.40 1.11 -12.67
C ALA A 319 -9.07 2.47 -12.45
N ASP A 320 -10.18 2.76 -13.15
CA ASP A 320 -10.97 3.97 -12.95
C ASP A 320 -11.59 4.02 -11.53
N SER A 321 -12.10 2.89 -11.04
CA SER A 321 -12.64 2.79 -9.68
C SER A 321 -11.56 2.94 -8.59
N ILE A 322 -10.35 2.45 -8.83
CA ILE A 322 -9.20 2.66 -7.92
C ILE A 322 -8.90 4.15 -7.87
N ALA A 323 -8.78 4.82 -9.03
CA ALA A 323 -8.49 6.26 -9.06
C ALA A 323 -9.52 7.10 -8.29
N ASP A 324 -10.81 6.83 -8.44
CA ASP A 324 -11.88 7.51 -7.68
C ASP A 324 -11.81 7.20 -6.18
N GLY A 325 -11.60 5.93 -5.80
CA GLY A 325 -11.44 5.53 -4.41
C GLY A 325 -10.25 6.22 -3.73
N THR A 326 -9.13 6.33 -4.45
CA THR A 326 -7.92 6.97 -3.97
C THR A 326 -8.09 8.47 -3.76
N LEU A 327 -8.82 9.18 -4.63
CA LEU A 327 -9.14 10.60 -4.44
C LEU A 327 -10.01 10.85 -3.18
N LYS A 328 -10.96 9.94 -2.91
CA LYS A 328 -11.77 9.99 -1.69
C LYS A 328 -10.92 9.75 -0.43
N ILE A 329 -9.97 8.82 -0.49
CA ILE A 329 -9.02 8.56 0.60
C ILE A 329 -8.16 9.80 0.85
N ASP A 330 -7.62 10.43 -0.19
CA ASP A 330 -6.81 11.64 -0.05
C ASP A 330 -7.59 12.80 0.60
N THR A 331 -8.82 13.03 0.13
CA THR A 331 -9.70 14.07 0.71
C THR A 331 -10.05 13.75 2.17
N ALA A 332 -10.35 12.48 2.49
CA ALA A 332 -10.66 12.04 3.84
C ALA A 332 -9.44 12.20 4.77
N ALA A 333 -8.25 11.85 4.31
CA ALA A 333 -7.00 12.01 5.05
C ALA A 333 -6.76 13.48 5.42
N HIS A 334 -6.95 14.41 4.47
CA HIS A 334 -6.86 15.85 4.74
C HIS A 334 -7.91 16.33 5.77
N GLY A 335 -9.16 15.86 5.66
CA GLY A 335 -10.21 16.19 6.64
C GLY A 335 -9.93 15.66 8.05
N VAL A 336 -9.29 14.49 8.15
CA VAL A 336 -8.83 13.96 9.44
C VAL A 336 -7.69 14.82 10.00
N MET A 337 -6.72 15.24 9.18
CA MET A 337 -5.63 16.11 9.62
C MET A 337 -6.15 17.45 10.17
N GLU A 338 -7.13 18.07 9.51
CA GLU A 338 -7.78 19.30 10.00
C GLU A 338 -8.49 19.08 11.35
N SER A 339 -9.19 17.96 11.50
CA SER A 339 -9.86 17.59 12.75
C SER A 339 -8.85 17.36 13.88
N VAL A 340 -7.71 16.75 13.58
CA VAL A 340 -6.61 16.51 14.53
C VAL A 340 -5.95 17.80 14.97
N ASP A 341 -5.77 18.78 14.07
CA ASP A 341 -5.25 20.10 14.43
C ASP A 341 -6.20 20.81 15.40
N GLY A 342 -7.51 20.78 15.14
CA GLY A 342 -8.52 21.34 16.06
C GLY A 342 -8.55 20.64 17.44
N ALA A 343 -8.43 19.31 17.44
CA ALA A 343 -8.34 18.54 18.68
C ALA A 343 -7.03 18.83 19.45
N SER A 344 -5.92 19.07 18.75
CA SER A 344 -4.62 19.40 19.35
C SER A 344 -4.65 20.74 20.07
N VAL A 345 -5.29 21.76 19.45
CA VAL A 345 -5.52 23.06 20.10
C VAL A 345 -6.36 22.89 21.37
N SER A 346 -7.41 22.08 21.30
CA SER A 346 -8.29 21.80 22.46
C SER A 346 -7.51 21.11 23.59
N ALA A 347 -6.67 20.11 23.26
CA ALA A 347 -5.82 19.43 24.22
C ALA A 347 -4.83 20.40 24.89
N ALA A 348 -4.20 21.30 24.12
CA ALA A 348 -3.31 22.32 24.67
C ALA A 348 -4.04 23.26 25.65
N GLN A 349 -5.25 23.71 25.30
CA GLN A 349 -6.07 24.55 26.17
C GLN A 349 -6.48 23.83 27.46
N ILE A 350 -6.80 22.53 27.39
CA ILE A 350 -7.07 21.71 28.58
C ILE A 350 -5.81 21.63 29.46
N SER A 351 -4.62 21.48 28.87
CA SER A 351 -3.36 21.44 29.63
C SER A 351 -3.14 22.73 30.42
N VAL A 352 -3.26 23.89 29.76
CA VAL A 352 -3.13 25.21 30.41
C VAL A 352 -4.17 25.38 31.53
N SER A 353 -5.42 24.98 31.27
CA SER A 353 -6.49 25.06 32.27
C SER A 353 -6.20 24.17 33.49
N THR A 354 -5.62 22.99 33.25
CA THR A 354 -5.25 22.04 34.31
C THR A 354 -4.10 22.56 35.17
N ASP A 355 -3.09 23.19 34.55
CA ASP A 355 -2.00 23.84 35.28
C ASP A 355 -2.51 25.00 36.14
N GLN A 356 -3.45 25.79 35.62
CA GLN A 356 -4.09 26.87 36.39
C GLN A 356 -4.93 26.34 37.55
N ILE A 357 -5.67 25.24 37.37
CA ILE A 357 -6.36 24.56 38.47
C ILE A 357 -5.36 24.13 39.55
N THR A 358 -4.23 23.54 39.16
CA THR A 358 -3.19 23.11 40.11
C THR A 358 -2.67 24.29 40.92
N SER A 359 -2.33 25.42 40.26
CA SER A 359 -1.87 26.63 40.95
C SER A 359 -2.94 27.21 41.90
N ASN A 360 -4.22 27.15 41.52
CA ASN A 360 -5.31 27.58 42.39
C ASN A 360 -5.50 26.66 43.60
N MET A 361 -5.25 25.36 43.44
CA MET A 361 -5.29 24.41 44.55
C MET A 361 -4.17 24.66 45.56
N ASP A 362 -2.97 25.03 45.12
CA ASP A 362 -1.87 25.41 46.03
C ASP A 362 -2.25 26.64 46.87
N ALA A 363 -2.80 27.69 46.23
CA ALA A 363 -3.28 28.88 46.93
C ALA A 363 -4.44 28.57 47.90
N LEU A 364 -5.35 27.67 47.51
CA LEU A 364 -6.44 27.21 48.37
C LEU A 364 -5.90 26.44 49.58
N SER A 365 -4.90 25.58 49.39
CA SER A 365 -4.25 24.84 50.48
C SER A 365 -3.62 25.78 51.52
N ASP A 366 -2.92 26.82 51.06
CA ASP A 366 -2.40 27.88 51.92
C ASP A 366 -3.50 28.62 52.69
N SER A 367 -4.63 28.90 52.02
CA SER A 367 -5.77 29.55 52.66
C SER A 367 -6.43 28.66 53.71
N VAL A 368 -6.55 27.36 53.45
CA VAL A 368 -7.04 26.37 54.41
C VAL A 368 -6.14 26.34 55.65
N TYR A 369 -4.82 26.29 55.47
CA TYR A 369 -3.88 26.30 56.58
C TYR A 369 -4.02 27.54 57.46
N LYS A 370 -4.09 28.73 56.83
CA LYS A 370 -4.32 30.00 57.55
C LYS A 370 -5.66 30.01 58.30
N SER A 371 -6.72 29.47 57.70
CA SER A 371 -8.02 29.37 58.34
C SER A 371 -8.00 28.45 59.57
N VAL A 372 -7.29 27.31 59.50
CA VAL A 372 -7.10 26.43 60.67
C VAL A 372 -6.41 27.19 61.81
N SER A 373 -5.28 27.85 61.53
CA SER A 373 -4.57 28.62 62.55
C SER A 373 -5.43 29.73 63.16
N ALA A 374 -6.22 30.43 62.35
CA ALA A 374 -7.16 31.44 62.84
C ALA A 374 -8.24 30.83 63.77
N MET A 375 -8.76 29.65 63.44
CA MET A 375 -9.75 28.97 64.30
C MET A 375 -9.13 28.49 65.62
N GLU A 376 -7.87 28.05 65.62
CA GLU A 376 -7.14 27.72 66.85
C GLU A 376 -6.96 28.95 67.75
N GLU A 377 -6.61 30.10 67.17
CA GLU A 377 -6.47 31.36 67.89
C GLU A 377 -7.82 31.83 68.47
N ILE A 378 -8.90 31.74 67.69
CA ILE A 378 -10.26 32.05 68.16
C ILE A 378 -10.65 31.11 69.30
N SER A 379 -10.39 29.80 69.17
CA SER A 379 -10.69 28.81 70.21
C SER A 379 -9.95 29.12 71.52
N SER A 380 -8.68 29.52 71.43
CA SER A 380 -7.90 29.99 72.58
C SER A 380 -8.49 31.26 73.21
N SER A 381 -8.84 32.24 72.37
CA SER A 381 -9.44 33.50 72.83
C SER A 381 -10.78 33.28 73.53
N LEU A 382 -11.63 32.37 73.02
CA LEU A 382 -12.91 32.03 73.65
C LEU A 382 -12.72 31.41 75.04
N ARG A 383 -11.74 30.51 75.21
CA ARG A 383 -11.38 29.96 76.54
C ARG A 383 -10.95 31.06 77.52
N GLN A 384 -10.24 32.08 77.03
CA GLN A 384 -9.85 33.22 77.85
C GLN A 384 -11.07 34.10 78.22
N VAL A 385 -12.00 34.32 77.29
CA VAL A 385 -13.25 35.04 77.55
C VAL A 385 -14.11 34.30 78.57
N GLU A 386 -14.25 32.99 78.45
CA GLU A 386 -14.96 32.15 79.42
C GLU A 386 -14.37 32.31 80.84
N LYS A 387 -13.05 32.18 80.97
CA LYS A 387 -12.33 32.36 82.24
C LYS A 387 -12.53 33.76 82.81
N ASN A 388 -12.38 34.80 81.99
CA ASN A 388 -12.55 36.19 82.42
C ASN A 388 -14.01 36.49 82.85
N THR A 389 -14.98 35.87 82.17
CA THR A 389 -16.41 35.99 82.49
C THR A 389 -16.71 35.36 83.84
N ALA A 390 -16.19 34.15 84.10
CA ALA A 390 -16.34 33.48 85.40
C ALA A 390 -15.69 34.30 86.54
N LEU A 391 -14.50 34.86 86.31
CA LEU A 391 -13.85 35.75 87.27
C LEU A 391 -14.68 37.02 87.55
N SER A 392 -15.22 37.64 86.50
CA SER A 392 -16.05 38.85 86.61
C SER A 392 -17.37 38.58 87.34
N HIS A 393 -17.97 37.42 87.11
CA HIS A 393 -19.17 36.97 87.83
C HIS A 393 -18.89 36.83 89.33
N ASN A 394 -17.81 36.14 89.70
CA ASN A 394 -17.40 35.98 91.09
C ASN A 394 -17.09 37.32 91.76
N LEU A 395 -16.38 38.22 91.08
CA LEU A 395 -16.08 39.56 91.61
C LEU A 395 -17.36 40.36 91.87
N SER A 396 -18.32 40.32 90.95
CA SER A 396 -19.62 40.98 91.12
C SER A 396 -20.42 40.35 92.27
N SER A 397 -20.33 39.03 92.47
CA SER A 397 -20.93 38.37 93.62
C SER A 397 -20.31 38.84 94.95
N MET A 398 -18.99 39.00 95.03
CA MET A 398 -18.32 39.50 96.23
C MET A 398 -18.66 40.98 96.51
N VAL A 399 -18.74 41.81 95.47
CA VAL A 399 -19.16 43.21 95.61
C VAL A 399 -20.58 43.31 96.15
N LYS A 400 -21.48 42.43 95.69
CA LYS A 400 -22.85 42.33 96.21
C LYS A 400 -22.86 41.99 97.70
N GLU A 401 -22.13 40.94 98.10
CA GLU A 401 -22.05 40.53 99.50
C GLU A 401 -21.50 41.65 100.41
N HIS A 402 -20.43 42.34 99.98
CA HIS A 402 -19.85 43.45 100.73
C HIS A 402 -20.79 44.66 100.82
N ALA A 403 -21.55 44.95 99.76
CA ALA A 403 -22.52 46.04 99.78
C ALA A 403 -23.74 45.71 100.68
N GLU A 404 -24.18 44.44 100.72
CA GLU A 404 -25.20 43.95 101.66
C GLU A 404 -24.73 44.09 103.11
N GLN A 405 -23.53 43.61 103.42
CA GLN A 405 -22.92 43.75 104.75
C GLN A 405 -22.74 45.22 105.15
N GLY A 406 -22.23 46.06 104.23
CA GLY A 406 -22.10 47.49 104.46
C GLY A 406 -23.44 48.19 104.69
N GLY A 407 -24.48 47.76 103.98
CA GLY A 407 -25.83 48.29 104.13
C GLY A 407 -26.40 48.03 105.52
N GLU A 408 -26.16 46.84 106.05
CA GLU A 408 -26.57 46.44 107.39
C GLU A 408 -25.86 47.26 108.48
N VAL A 409 -24.54 47.45 108.37
CA VAL A 409 -23.76 48.29 109.29
C VAL A 409 -24.25 49.75 109.28
N VAL A 410 -24.56 50.29 108.10
CA VAL A 410 -25.11 51.65 107.97
C VAL A 410 -26.50 51.73 108.61
N ARG A 411 -27.35 50.71 108.44
CA ARG A 411 -28.68 50.64 109.07
C ARG A 411 -28.57 50.69 110.59
N GLU A 412 -27.71 49.84 111.18
CA GLU A 412 -27.45 49.81 112.63
C GLU A 412 -26.89 51.15 113.13
N THR A 413 -26.01 51.78 112.35
CA THR A 413 -25.45 53.11 112.68
C THR A 413 -26.53 54.19 112.70
N VAL A 414 -27.45 54.19 111.74
CA VAL A 414 -28.58 55.14 111.70
C VAL A 414 -29.53 54.93 112.89
N GLU A 415 -29.83 53.68 113.26
CA GLU A 415 -30.65 53.35 114.44
C GLU A 415 -29.98 53.81 115.75
N SER A 416 -28.66 53.63 115.85
CA SER A 416 -27.86 54.11 116.98
C SER A 416 -27.87 55.64 117.07
N LEU A 417 -27.71 56.34 115.96
CA LEU A 417 -27.78 57.80 115.91
C LEU A 417 -29.18 58.32 116.26
N ALA A 418 -30.25 57.64 115.83
CA ALA A 418 -31.61 57.97 116.21
C ALA A 418 -31.83 57.83 117.74
N SER A 419 -31.22 56.81 118.35
CA SER A 419 -31.21 56.63 119.80
C SER A 419 -30.44 57.74 120.52
N ILE A 420 -29.27 58.13 120.01
CA ILE A 420 -28.49 59.27 120.51
C ILE A 420 -29.30 60.57 120.40
N GLN A 421 -29.99 60.80 119.27
CA GLN A 421 -30.83 61.98 119.08
C GLN A 421 -31.91 62.09 120.17
N ARG A 422 -32.54 60.96 120.54
CA ARG A 422 -33.53 60.91 121.62
C ARG A 422 -32.89 61.22 122.99
N SER A 423 -31.73 60.67 123.28
CA SER A 423 -31.00 60.95 124.52
C SER A 423 -30.58 62.42 124.64
N VAL A 424 -30.11 63.02 123.54
CA VAL A 424 -29.75 64.45 123.47
C VAL A 424 -30.96 65.34 123.71
N GLU A 425 -32.14 65.00 123.17
CA GLU A 425 -33.38 65.72 123.44
C GLU A 425 -33.77 65.68 124.93
N LEU A 426 -33.69 64.50 125.55
CA LEU A 426 -33.95 64.33 126.99
C LEU A 426 -32.98 65.15 127.85
N SER A 427 -31.68 65.17 127.49
CA SER A 427 -30.68 66.01 128.15
C SER A 427 -30.99 67.50 128.00
N TYR A 428 -31.39 67.95 126.80
CA TYR A 428 -31.77 69.34 126.55
C TYR A 428 -32.96 69.77 127.42
N GLU A 429 -34.01 68.94 127.50
CA GLU A 429 -35.15 69.20 128.38
C GLU A 429 -34.74 69.21 129.86
N GLY A 430 -33.84 68.30 130.27
CA GLY A 430 -33.31 68.25 131.63
C GLY A 430 -32.60 69.54 132.04
N ILE A 431 -31.71 70.05 131.17
CA ILE A 431 -30.99 71.31 131.38
C ILE A 431 -31.98 72.49 131.41
N LYS A 432 -32.98 72.49 130.53
CA LYS A 432 -34.02 73.54 130.53
C LYS A 432 -34.80 73.56 131.85
N ARG A 433 -35.14 72.39 132.40
CA ARG A 433 -35.77 72.28 133.73
C ARG A 433 -34.85 72.77 134.84
N LEU A 434 -33.55 72.44 134.79
CA LEU A 434 -32.56 72.92 135.77
C LEU A 434 -32.44 74.44 135.75
N SER A 435 -32.33 75.04 134.56
CA SER A 435 -32.28 76.50 134.39
C SER A 435 -33.54 77.18 134.93
N ALA A 436 -34.74 76.64 134.63
CA ALA A 436 -36.00 77.15 135.16
C ALA A 436 -36.10 77.04 136.69
N ASN A 437 -35.67 75.92 137.27
CA ASN A 437 -35.66 75.73 138.72
C ASN A 437 -34.65 76.66 139.42
N SER A 438 -33.49 76.88 138.81
CA SER A 438 -32.45 77.78 139.34
C SER A 438 -32.95 79.23 139.39
N GLY A 439 -33.64 79.70 138.34
CA GLY A 439 -34.28 81.03 138.36
C GLY A 439 -35.40 81.15 139.40
N ARG A 440 -36.11 80.06 139.73
CA ARG A 440 -37.06 80.06 140.85
C ARG A 440 -36.36 80.19 142.21
N ILE A 441 -35.21 79.53 142.37
CA ILE A 441 -34.40 79.63 143.60
C ILE A 441 -33.84 81.04 143.76
N GLU A 442 -33.32 81.66 142.69
CA GLU A 442 -32.89 83.06 142.68
C GLU A 442 -33.99 83.99 143.22
N GLY A 443 -35.24 83.80 142.76
CA GLY A 443 -36.40 84.53 143.28
C GLY A 443 -36.63 84.33 144.78
N PHE A 444 -36.51 83.11 145.29
CA PHE A 444 -36.61 82.85 146.73
C PHE A 444 -35.47 83.50 147.52
N ILE A 445 -34.24 83.44 147.02
CA ILE A 445 -33.07 84.06 147.66
C ILE A 445 -33.20 85.58 147.70
N SER A 446 -33.74 86.20 146.65
CA SER A 446 -34.05 87.65 146.66
C SER A 446 -35.03 88.00 147.79
N VAL A 447 -36.10 87.22 147.97
CA VAL A 447 -37.07 87.44 149.07
C VAL A 447 -36.42 87.26 150.43
N ILE A 448 -35.56 86.24 150.61
CA ILE A 448 -34.84 86.02 151.86
C ILE A 448 -33.88 87.19 152.13
N ASN A 449 -33.15 87.67 151.14
CA ASN A 449 -32.27 88.83 151.26
C ASN A 449 -33.06 90.08 151.69
N ASP A 450 -34.25 90.30 151.13
CA ASP A 450 -35.13 91.40 151.52
C ASP A 450 -35.66 91.25 152.96
N ILE A 451 -36.06 90.05 153.37
CA ILE A 451 -36.45 89.75 154.75
C ILE A 451 -35.28 90.02 155.69
N THR A 452 -34.09 89.52 155.36
CA THR A 452 -32.88 89.73 156.12
C THR A 452 -32.55 91.21 156.27
N LYS A 453 -32.57 92.01 155.20
CA LYS A 453 -32.37 93.47 155.29
C LYS A 453 -33.38 94.13 156.23
N ARG A 454 -34.66 93.73 156.17
CA ARG A 454 -35.70 94.23 157.08
C ARG A 454 -35.44 93.81 158.53
N THR A 455 -35.04 92.56 158.75
CA THR A 455 -34.70 92.02 160.08
C THR A 455 -33.49 92.74 160.68
N ASN A 456 -32.44 93.00 159.90
CA ASN A 456 -31.28 93.78 160.33
C ASN A 456 -31.67 95.20 160.75
N LEU A 457 -32.56 95.86 160.01
CA LEU A 457 -33.07 97.19 160.35
C LEU A 457 -33.96 97.16 161.61
N LEU A 458 -34.82 96.15 161.75
CA LEU A 458 -35.65 95.93 162.94
C LEU A 458 -34.78 95.68 164.18
N ALA A 459 -33.77 94.83 164.07
CA ALA A 459 -32.83 94.51 165.12
C ALA A 459 -31.98 95.73 165.51
N LEU A 460 -31.49 96.49 164.53
CA LEU A 460 -30.80 97.77 164.77
C LEU A 460 -31.68 98.75 165.55
N ASN A 461 -32.94 98.91 165.15
CA ASN A 461 -33.89 99.77 165.86
C ASN A 461 -34.13 99.27 167.30
N ALA A 462 -34.24 97.96 167.50
CA ALA A 462 -34.40 97.36 168.82
C ALA A 462 -33.14 97.56 169.70
N SER A 463 -31.93 97.39 169.16
CA SER A 463 -30.66 97.67 169.86
C SER A 463 -30.55 99.13 170.28
N ILE A 464 -30.95 100.07 169.41
CA ILE A 464 -30.99 101.51 169.72
C ILE A 464 -31.94 101.78 170.89
N ILE A 465 -33.17 101.26 170.84
CA ILE A 465 -34.17 101.43 171.90
C ILE A 465 -33.69 100.80 173.23
N ALA A 466 -33.07 99.62 173.16
CA ALA A 466 -32.50 98.94 174.33
C ALA A 466 -31.35 99.73 174.96
N ALA A 467 -30.46 100.32 174.16
CA ALA A 467 -29.41 101.22 174.65
C ALA A 467 -30.01 102.49 175.27
N GLN A 468 -31.11 103.00 174.72
CA GLN A 468 -31.84 104.17 175.21
C GLN A 468 -32.54 103.93 176.57
N ALA A 469 -32.91 102.69 176.88
CA ALA A 469 -33.52 102.27 178.14
C ALA A 469 -32.51 102.01 179.30
N GLY A 470 -31.20 102.18 179.06
CA GLY A 470 -30.16 102.09 180.09
C GLY A 470 -30.03 100.70 180.73
N GLU A 471 -29.89 100.63 182.07
CA GLU A 471 -29.71 99.36 182.81
C GLU A 471 -30.88 98.38 182.62
N TYR A 472 -32.12 98.86 182.46
CA TYR A 472 -33.31 98.02 182.26
C TYR A 472 -33.39 97.40 180.84
N GLY A 473 -32.65 97.96 179.86
CA GLY A 473 -32.64 97.51 178.47
C GLY A 473 -31.50 96.55 178.11
N LYS A 474 -30.52 96.35 179.00
CA LYS A 474 -29.31 95.55 178.74
C LYS A 474 -29.60 94.15 178.19
N SER A 475 -30.51 93.41 178.82
CA SER A 475 -30.86 92.04 178.39
C SER A 475 -31.52 92.00 177.02
N PHE A 476 -32.33 93.02 176.67
CA PHE A 476 -32.94 93.16 175.35
C PHE A 476 -31.95 93.62 174.28
N GLY A 477 -30.99 94.46 174.64
CA GLY A 477 -29.93 94.93 173.73
C GLY A 477 -29.03 93.80 173.25
N VAL A 478 -28.66 92.87 174.14
CA VAL A 478 -27.88 91.67 173.77
C VAL A 478 -28.64 90.80 172.77
N VAL A 479 -29.94 90.59 172.96
CA VAL A 479 -30.77 89.80 172.03
C VAL A 479 -30.92 90.53 170.69
N ALA A 480 -31.11 91.85 170.69
CA ALA A 480 -31.22 92.64 169.47
C ALA A 480 -29.92 92.65 168.65
N ASP A 481 -28.76 92.78 169.30
CA ASP A 481 -27.45 92.67 168.64
C ASP A 481 -27.18 91.26 168.10
N GLU A 482 -27.61 90.21 168.80
CA GLU A 482 -27.53 88.83 168.32
C GLU A 482 -28.42 88.62 167.08
N ILE A 483 -29.67 89.10 167.08
CA ILE A 483 -30.57 89.04 165.90
C ILE A 483 -29.97 89.82 164.73
N ARG A 484 -29.35 90.98 165.00
CA ARG A 484 -28.66 91.77 163.98
C ARG A 484 -27.49 91.01 163.38
N ASN A 485 -26.68 90.34 164.21
CA ASN A 485 -25.55 89.53 163.76
C ASN A 485 -26.02 88.32 162.94
N LEU A 486 -27.04 87.59 163.40
CA LEU A 486 -27.67 86.50 162.64
C LEU A 486 -28.21 86.99 161.29
N SER A 487 -28.80 88.18 161.26
CA SER A 487 -29.30 88.79 160.04
C SER A 487 -28.16 89.14 159.07
N LEU A 488 -27.09 89.79 159.53
CA LEU A 488 -25.91 90.06 158.68
C LEU A 488 -25.28 88.77 158.15
N GLN A 489 -25.14 87.75 159.00
CA GLN A 489 -24.64 86.43 158.61
C GLN A 489 -25.55 85.75 157.58
N THR A 490 -26.88 85.83 157.77
CA THR A 490 -27.86 85.32 156.79
C THR A 490 -27.74 86.05 155.46
N GLY A 491 -27.48 87.37 155.48
CA GLY A 491 -27.32 88.21 154.28
C GLY A 491 -26.04 87.91 153.50
N LEU A 492 -24.96 87.57 154.20
CA LEU A 492 -23.72 87.08 153.58
C LEU A 492 -23.94 85.71 152.94
N SER A 493 -24.57 84.78 153.65
CA SER A 493 -24.87 83.44 153.12
C SER A 493 -25.84 83.47 151.93
N THR A 494 -26.85 84.35 151.92
CA THR A 494 -27.72 84.52 150.75
C THR A 494 -26.96 85.09 149.55
N GLY A 495 -26.00 85.99 149.77
CA GLY A 495 -25.11 86.50 148.72
C GLY A 495 -24.22 85.42 148.10
N GLU A 496 -23.63 84.55 148.94
CA GLU A 496 -22.87 83.38 148.47
C GLU A 496 -23.75 82.42 147.67
N ILE A 497 -24.98 82.15 148.13
CA ILE A 497 -25.95 81.30 147.41
C ILE A 497 -26.33 81.94 146.06
N THR A 498 -26.53 83.26 145.99
CA THR A 498 -26.78 83.96 144.72
C THR A 498 -25.64 83.73 143.73
N GLY A 499 -24.39 83.84 144.17
CA GLY A 499 -23.23 83.56 143.31
C GLY A 499 -23.19 82.13 142.76
N ILE A 500 -23.52 81.14 143.60
CA ILE A 500 -23.62 79.72 143.17
C ILE A 500 -24.76 79.53 142.16
N ILE A 501 -25.91 80.18 142.36
CA ILE A 501 -27.05 80.09 141.43
C ILE A 501 -26.72 80.73 140.08
N ASP A 502 -26.03 81.88 140.07
CA ASP A 502 -25.55 82.52 138.84
C ASP A 502 -24.57 81.62 138.07
N GLU A 503 -23.67 80.93 138.78
CA GLU A 503 -22.76 79.94 138.19
C GLU A 503 -23.53 78.76 137.60
N ILE A 504 -24.49 78.18 138.33
CA ILE A 504 -25.35 77.09 137.84
C ILE A 504 -26.14 77.52 136.60
N MET A 505 -26.67 78.75 136.56
CA MET A 505 -27.41 79.27 135.41
C MET A 505 -26.50 79.47 134.19
N THR A 506 -25.28 79.98 134.41
CA THR A 506 -24.28 80.16 133.36
C THR A 506 -23.85 78.82 132.78
N GLU A 507 -23.47 77.86 133.62
CA GLU A 507 -23.10 76.51 133.20
C GLU A 507 -24.26 75.77 132.52
N SER A 508 -25.50 75.93 133.01
CA SER A 508 -26.70 75.37 132.38
C SER A 508 -26.90 75.93 130.96
N ARG A 509 -26.65 77.23 130.75
CA ARG A 509 -26.75 77.85 129.43
C ARG A 509 -25.68 77.31 128.47
N ILE A 510 -24.43 77.22 128.93
CA ILE A 510 -23.32 76.65 128.16
C ILE A 510 -23.64 75.19 127.78
N ALA A 511 -24.13 74.40 128.74
CA ALA A 511 -24.54 73.03 128.50
C ALA A 511 -25.69 72.93 127.48
N ALA A 512 -26.69 73.81 127.56
CA ALA A 512 -27.80 73.85 126.59
C ALA A 512 -27.32 74.17 125.16
N ASP A 513 -26.39 75.11 125.02
CA ASP A 513 -25.80 75.47 123.71
C ASP A 513 -24.99 74.30 123.13
N ASN A 514 -24.18 73.62 123.95
CA ASN A 514 -23.44 72.42 123.53
C ASN A 514 -24.36 71.26 123.11
N VAL A 515 -25.45 71.04 123.85
CA VAL A 515 -26.45 70.01 123.52
C VAL A 515 -27.17 70.35 122.22
N LYS A 516 -27.45 71.64 121.96
CA LYS A 516 -28.03 72.10 120.69
C LYS A 516 -27.09 71.83 119.51
N VAL A 517 -25.81 72.15 119.64
CA VAL A 517 -24.80 71.84 118.61
C VAL A 517 -24.72 70.32 118.37
N THR A 518 -24.73 69.52 119.44
CA THR A 518 -24.71 68.06 119.36
C THR A 518 -25.94 67.52 118.62
N LYS A 519 -27.13 68.06 118.89
CA LYS A 519 -28.38 67.71 118.19
C LYS A 519 -28.26 67.93 116.68
N ASP A 520 -27.68 69.05 116.24
CA ASP A 520 -27.49 69.35 114.82
C ASP A 520 -26.46 68.40 114.16
N LEU A 521 -25.38 68.05 114.87
CA LEU A 521 -24.39 67.08 114.40
C LEU A 521 -24.99 65.68 114.23
N VAL A 522 -25.80 65.21 115.19
CA VAL A 522 -26.48 63.91 115.09
C VAL A 522 -27.47 63.90 113.92
N LYS A 523 -28.25 64.97 113.73
CA LYS A 523 -29.16 65.11 112.58
C LYS A 523 -28.41 65.04 111.24
N LYS A 524 -27.23 65.67 111.16
CA LYS A 524 -26.34 65.57 109.99
C LYS A 524 -25.83 64.14 109.80
N GLY A 525 -25.45 63.45 110.88
CA GLY A 525 -25.03 62.04 110.85
C GLY A 525 -26.11 61.10 110.31
N VAL A 526 -27.36 61.25 110.77
CA VAL A 526 -28.51 60.46 110.27
C VAL A 526 -28.71 60.70 108.77
N LYS A 527 -28.66 61.95 108.32
CA LYS A 527 -28.79 62.29 106.89
C LYS A 527 -27.68 61.63 106.05
N LEU A 528 -26.44 61.68 106.53
CA LEU A 528 -25.29 61.07 105.83
C LEU A 528 -25.39 59.54 105.79
N GLY A 529 -25.87 58.92 106.88
CA GLY A 529 -26.15 57.48 106.94
C GLY A 529 -27.18 57.07 105.89
N HIS A 530 -28.31 57.78 105.78
CA HIS A 530 -29.31 57.51 104.72
C HIS A 530 -28.74 57.68 103.31
N GLN A 531 -27.93 58.71 103.06
CA GLN A 531 -27.28 58.90 101.75
C GLN A 531 -26.32 57.75 101.43
N THR A 532 -25.53 57.30 102.41
CA THR A 532 -24.61 56.16 102.26
C THR A 532 -25.38 54.88 101.97
N GLY A 533 -26.49 54.64 102.69
CA GLY A 533 -27.37 53.50 102.45
C GLY A 533 -27.96 53.49 101.03
N ALA A 534 -28.40 54.65 100.52
CA ALA A 534 -28.89 54.76 99.15
C ALA A 534 -27.79 54.44 98.11
N SER A 535 -26.55 54.90 98.33
CA SER A 535 -25.42 54.56 97.46
C SER A 535 -25.11 53.06 97.46
N LEU A 536 -25.20 52.39 98.62
CA LEU A 536 -24.99 50.94 98.71
C LEU A 536 -26.08 50.16 97.96
N VAL A 537 -27.34 50.61 98.00
CA VAL A 537 -28.42 50.03 97.19
C VAL A 537 -28.13 50.15 95.69
N SER A 538 -27.63 51.30 95.22
CA SER A 538 -27.23 51.45 93.82
C SER A 538 -26.04 50.56 93.43
N ILE A 539 -25.10 50.30 94.35
CA ILE A 539 -24.01 49.35 94.15
C ILE A 539 -24.56 47.92 94.01
N LEU A 540 -25.53 47.53 94.86
CA LEU A 540 -26.17 46.22 94.79
C LEU A 540 -26.86 45.98 93.43
N GLU A 541 -27.64 46.95 92.97
CA GLU A 541 -28.31 46.90 91.67
C GLU A 541 -27.29 46.80 90.52
N SER A 542 -26.23 47.61 90.57
CA SER A 542 -25.15 47.57 89.57
C SER A 542 -24.43 46.22 89.56
N SER A 543 -24.21 45.63 90.73
CA SER A 543 -23.57 44.31 90.85
C SER A 543 -24.45 43.20 90.29
N GLN A 544 -25.76 43.25 90.54
CA GLN A 544 -26.71 42.30 89.98
C GLN A 544 -26.77 42.40 88.45
N ASN A 545 -26.82 43.61 87.89
CA ASN A 545 -26.77 43.83 86.45
C ASN A 545 -25.47 43.29 85.83
N ALA A 546 -24.33 43.46 86.51
CA ALA A 546 -23.06 42.89 86.07
C ALA A 546 -23.08 41.36 86.07
N MET A 547 -23.65 40.73 87.09
CA MET A 547 -23.84 39.28 87.14
C MET A 547 -24.71 38.77 85.98
N ASP A 548 -25.84 39.43 85.71
CA ASP A 548 -26.73 39.06 84.61
C ASP A 548 -26.04 39.19 83.24
N MET A 549 -25.25 40.26 83.05
CA MET A 549 -24.47 40.46 81.83
C MET A 549 -23.40 39.37 81.65
N THR A 550 -22.69 38.99 82.72
CA THR A 550 -21.71 37.88 82.65
C THR A 550 -22.38 36.54 82.31
N GLN A 551 -23.61 36.30 82.78
CA GLN A 551 -24.38 35.11 82.42
C GLN A 551 -24.70 35.09 80.92
N GLN A 552 -25.09 36.23 80.34
CA GLN A 552 -25.34 36.33 78.89
C GLN A 552 -24.05 36.14 78.08
N ILE A 553 -22.93 36.71 78.52
CA ILE A 553 -21.62 36.52 77.87
C ILE A 553 -21.23 35.04 77.88
N LYS A 554 -21.47 34.31 78.98
CA LYS A 554 -21.22 32.87 79.06
C LYS A 554 -22.02 32.09 78.00
N ILE A 555 -23.33 32.34 77.88
CA ILE A 555 -24.19 31.69 76.88
C ILE A 555 -23.69 31.98 75.46
N ALA A 556 -23.38 33.25 75.15
CA ALA A 556 -22.85 33.65 73.85
C ALA A 556 -21.49 32.99 73.55
N THR A 557 -20.64 32.84 74.56
CA THR A 557 -19.32 32.18 74.43
C THR A 557 -19.46 30.68 74.14
N GLU A 558 -20.42 29.99 74.79
CA GLU A 558 -20.74 28.58 74.51
C GLU A 558 -21.25 28.38 73.08
N GLU A 559 -22.14 29.25 72.60
CA GLU A 559 -22.64 29.22 71.22
C GLU A 559 -21.53 29.51 70.19
N GLN A 560 -20.67 30.49 70.46
CA GLN A 560 -19.49 30.77 69.64
C GLN A 560 -18.52 29.59 69.61
N SER A 561 -18.29 28.90 70.73
CA SER A 561 -17.43 27.71 70.78
C SER A 561 -17.96 26.59 69.90
N SER A 562 -19.27 26.33 69.93
CA SER A 562 -19.92 25.36 69.04
C SER A 562 -19.77 25.75 67.57
N SER A 563 -19.97 27.04 67.27
CA SER A 563 -19.81 27.58 65.91
C SER A 563 -18.38 27.41 65.38
N VAL A 564 -17.37 27.66 66.22
CA VAL A 564 -15.95 27.45 65.86
C VAL A 564 -15.68 25.98 65.55
N GLN A 565 -16.22 25.03 66.34
CA GLN A 565 -16.07 23.60 66.04
C GLN A 565 -16.66 23.23 64.69
N MET A 566 -17.86 23.73 64.36
CA MET A 566 -18.47 23.49 63.06
C MET A 566 -17.64 24.07 61.91
N VAL A 567 -17.13 25.30 62.07
CA VAL A 567 -16.28 25.93 61.06
C VAL A 567 -14.97 25.15 60.86
N THR A 568 -14.34 24.70 61.93
CA THR A 568 -13.14 23.84 61.86
C THR A 568 -13.43 22.55 61.09
N GLN A 569 -14.55 21.88 61.36
CA GLN A 569 -14.95 20.68 60.62
C GLN A 569 -15.13 20.96 59.12
N SER A 570 -15.79 22.07 58.77
CA SER A 570 -15.95 22.47 57.36
C SER A 570 -14.60 22.79 56.69
N ILE A 571 -13.63 23.35 57.42
CA ILE A 571 -12.28 23.60 56.89
C ILE A 571 -11.56 22.27 56.61
N GLU A 572 -11.70 21.26 57.47
CA GLU A 572 -11.15 19.92 57.24
C GLU A 572 -11.75 19.25 55.99
N GLU A 573 -13.08 19.39 55.78
CA GLU A 573 -13.75 18.91 54.58
C GLU A 573 -13.23 19.60 53.31
N VAL A 574 -13.05 20.93 53.35
CA VAL A 574 -12.47 21.69 52.24
C VAL A 574 -11.02 21.26 51.98
N SER A 575 -10.23 20.96 53.02
CA SER A 575 -8.87 20.44 52.89
C SER A 575 -8.84 19.09 52.16
N SER A 576 -9.74 18.18 52.55
CA SER A 576 -9.91 16.87 51.91
C SER A 576 -10.30 17.02 50.44
N MET A 577 -11.28 17.88 50.15
CA MET A 577 -11.73 18.17 48.79
C MET A 577 -10.62 18.78 47.93
N THR A 578 -9.83 19.70 48.48
CA THR A 578 -8.66 20.30 47.81
C THR A 578 -7.66 19.21 47.40
N THR A 579 -7.38 18.27 48.29
CA THR A 579 -6.48 17.13 48.02
C THR A 579 -7.03 16.22 46.91
N GLN A 580 -8.34 15.98 46.89
CA GLN A 580 -8.99 15.18 45.84
C GLN A 580 -8.92 15.88 44.47
N ILE A 581 -9.21 17.19 44.42
CA ILE A 581 -9.13 17.98 43.19
C ILE A 581 -7.69 18.02 42.67
N PHE A 582 -6.69 18.17 43.55
CA PHE A 582 -5.29 18.12 43.16
C PHE A 582 -4.91 16.80 42.48
N ARG A 583 -5.37 15.66 43.03
CA ARG A 583 -5.16 14.34 42.41
C ARG A 583 -5.84 14.23 41.05
N ALA A 584 -7.11 14.62 40.97
CA ALA A 584 -7.87 14.61 39.72
C ALA A 584 -7.21 15.49 38.64
N SER A 585 -6.70 16.66 39.03
CA SER A 585 -5.98 17.57 38.13
C SER A 585 -4.68 16.93 37.59
N LYS A 586 -3.92 16.24 38.44
CA LYS A 586 -2.73 15.48 37.97
C LYS A 586 -3.07 14.37 36.99
N GLU A 587 -4.13 13.61 37.26
CA GLU A 587 -4.61 12.57 36.35
C GLU A 587 -5.09 13.16 35.01
N GLN A 588 -5.82 14.27 35.06
CA GLN A 588 -6.26 15.01 33.88
C GLN A 588 -5.06 15.50 33.06
N ALA A 589 -4.05 16.09 33.69
CA ALA A 589 -2.82 16.51 33.00
C ALA A 589 -2.12 15.34 32.31
N HIS A 590 -2.08 14.17 32.96
CA HIS A 590 -1.54 12.95 32.34
C HIS A 590 -2.37 12.50 31.14
N ALA A 591 -3.71 12.43 31.29
CA ALA A 591 -4.62 12.04 30.22
C ALA A 591 -4.50 12.99 29.00
N THR A 592 -4.44 14.30 29.23
CA THR A 592 -4.26 15.30 28.17
C THR A 592 -2.93 15.11 27.42
N ARG A 593 -1.83 14.77 28.11
CA ARG A 593 -0.56 14.43 27.43
C ARG A 593 -0.67 13.17 26.58
N CYS A 594 -1.41 12.15 27.04
CA CYS A 594 -1.66 10.95 26.24
C CYS A 594 -2.51 11.26 25.00
N VAL A 595 -3.55 12.08 25.15
CA VAL A 595 -4.37 12.55 24.01
C VAL A 595 -3.52 13.32 23.01
N ALA A 596 -2.67 14.24 23.47
CA ALA A 596 -1.78 14.99 22.58
C ALA A 596 -0.86 14.07 21.76
N ARG A 597 -0.27 13.04 22.37
CA ARG A 597 0.54 12.06 21.63
C ARG A 597 -0.29 11.25 20.63
N ALA A 598 -1.47 10.78 21.03
CA ALA A 598 -2.33 10.02 20.14
C ALA A 598 -2.79 10.86 18.92
N LEU A 599 -2.98 12.17 19.11
CA LEU A 599 -3.28 13.10 18.03
C LEU A 599 -2.10 13.24 17.06
N GLU A 600 -0.86 13.32 17.55
CA GLU A 600 0.36 13.30 16.72
C GLU A 600 0.41 12.01 15.89
N ASP A 601 0.19 10.84 16.49
CA ASP A 601 0.20 9.55 15.80
C ASP A 601 -0.87 9.47 14.69
N VAL A 602 -2.08 9.99 14.95
CA VAL A 602 -3.16 10.03 13.96
C VAL A 602 -2.83 11.00 12.83
N LYS A 603 -2.16 12.12 13.13
CA LYS A 603 -1.69 13.08 12.12
C LYS A 603 -0.70 12.44 11.16
N ASP A 604 0.29 11.74 11.71
CA ASP A 604 1.32 11.04 10.93
C ASP A 604 0.70 9.94 10.07
N MET A 605 -0.19 9.12 10.64
CA MET A 605 -0.90 8.08 9.89
C MET A 605 -1.78 8.64 8.77
N SER A 606 -2.43 9.78 8.99
CA SER A 606 -3.24 10.45 7.96
C SER A 606 -2.37 11.04 6.87
N HIS A 607 -1.20 11.58 7.23
CA HIS A 607 -0.21 12.05 6.25
C HIS A 607 0.30 10.90 5.36
N ASP A 608 0.69 9.77 5.97
CA ASP A 608 1.13 8.57 5.25
C ASP A 608 0.04 8.01 4.33
N MET A 609 -1.22 8.09 4.77
CA MET A 609 -2.39 7.69 3.97
C MET A 609 -2.57 8.59 2.74
N ALA A 610 -2.43 9.91 2.90
CA ALA A 610 -2.49 10.86 1.78
C ALA A 610 -1.34 10.61 0.78
N VAL A 611 -0.12 10.40 1.27
CA VAL A 611 1.04 10.07 0.40
C VAL A 611 0.83 8.75 -0.34
N SER A 612 0.35 7.71 0.34
CA SER A 612 0.07 6.40 -0.25
C SER A 612 -1.06 6.47 -1.28
N ALA A 613 -2.09 7.28 -1.02
CA ALA A 613 -3.14 7.56 -1.97
C ALA A 613 -2.56 8.25 -3.22
N GLY A 614 -1.77 9.31 -3.05
CA GLY A 614 -1.08 9.96 -4.18
C GLY A 614 -0.29 8.99 -5.06
N ARG A 615 0.41 8.02 -4.46
CA ARG A 615 1.12 6.96 -5.20
C ARG A 615 0.18 6.02 -5.95
N GLN A 616 -0.90 5.56 -5.32
CA GLN A 616 -1.90 4.70 -6.00
C GLN A 616 -2.60 5.39 -7.17
N THR A 617 -2.78 6.71 -7.12
CA THR A 617 -3.29 7.47 -8.27
C THR A 617 -2.34 7.39 -9.46
N VAL A 618 -1.02 7.49 -9.22
CA VAL A 618 0.00 7.32 -10.26
C VAL A 618 0.01 5.89 -10.78
N ASP A 619 0.05 4.90 -9.90
CA ASP A 619 0.04 3.47 -10.28
C ASP A 619 -1.23 3.11 -11.07
N GLY A 620 -2.39 3.62 -10.66
CA GLY A 620 -3.66 3.46 -11.38
C GLY A 620 -3.64 4.08 -12.77
N ALA A 621 -3.00 5.24 -12.93
CA ALA A 621 -2.80 5.88 -14.23
C ALA A 621 -1.87 5.03 -15.14
N GLU A 622 -0.79 4.48 -14.60
CA GLU A 622 0.10 3.57 -15.33
C GLU A 622 -0.61 2.28 -15.76
N ILE A 623 -1.40 1.67 -14.87
CA ILE A 623 -2.23 0.50 -15.20
C ILE A 623 -3.19 0.83 -16.32
N LYS A 624 -3.83 2.02 -16.30
CA LYS A 624 -4.76 2.44 -17.35
C LYS A 624 -4.05 2.56 -18.72
N VAL A 625 -2.83 3.10 -18.74
CA VAL A 625 -1.99 3.16 -19.95
C VAL A 625 -1.61 1.76 -20.43
N ALA A 626 -1.18 0.89 -19.51
CA ALA A 626 -0.80 -0.49 -19.82
C ALA A 626 -2.00 -1.29 -20.38
N VAL A 627 -3.18 -1.18 -19.76
CA VAL A 627 -4.42 -1.81 -20.24
C VAL A 627 -4.76 -1.32 -21.65
N ALA A 628 -4.68 0.00 -21.91
CA ALA A 628 -4.92 0.54 -23.25
C ALA A 628 -3.92 -0.01 -24.29
N SER A 629 -2.65 -0.15 -23.93
CA SER A 629 -1.63 -0.76 -24.78
C SER A 629 -1.91 -2.24 -25.06
N VAL A 630 -2.30 -3.01 -24.04
CA VAL A 630 -2.65 -4.43 -24.18
C VAL A 630 -3.90 -4.60 -25.04
N THR A 631 -4.90 -3.72 -24.90
CA THR A 631 -6.07 -3.70 -25.78
C THR A 631 -5.67 -3.53 -27.24
N SER A 632 -4.85 -2.52 -27.54
CA SER A 632 -4.38 -2.30 -28.92
C SER A 632 -3.57 -3.48 -29.46
N MET A 633 -2.77 -4.13 -28.63
CA MET A 633 -1.97 -5.29 -29.03
C MET A 633 -2.85 -6.53 -29.26
N ALA A 634 -3.82 -6.76 -28.38
CA ALA A 634 -4.78 -7.85 -28.51
C ALA A 634 -5.59 -7.71 -29.80
N ASP A 635 -6.11 -6.51 -30.09
CA ASP A 635 -6.83 -6.24 -31.33
C ASP A 635 -5.96 -6.53 -32.57
N ALA A 636 -4.71 -6.05 -32.59
CA ALA A 636 -3.79 -6.32 -33.69
C ALA A 636 -3.48 -7.82 -33.87
N ILE A 637 -3.35 -8.57 -32.76
CA ILE A 637 -3.13 -10.02 -32.80
C ILE A 637 -4.34 -10.74 -33.37
N PHE A 638 -5.55 -10.43 -32.89
CA PHE A 638 -6.78 -11.07 -33.36
C PHE A 638 -7.05 -10.76 -34.84
N ASP A 639 -6.87 -9.50 -35.25
CA ASP A 639 -7.00 -9.10 -36.65
C ASP A 639 -5.97 -9.83 -37.55
N GLY A 640 -4.72 -9.97 -37.08
CA GLY A 640 -3.68 -10.73 -37.78
C GLY A 640 -3.90 -12.25 -37.80
N MET A 641 -4.64 -12.81 -36.82
CA MET A 641 -5.06 -14.21 -36.83
C MET A 641 -6.20 -14.44 -37.82
N GLU A 642 -7.16 -13.52 -37.90
CA GLU A 642 -8.27 -13.58 -38.85
C GLU A 642 -7.76 -13.54 -40.30
N LEU A 643 -6.80 -12.66 -40.59
CA LEU A 643 -6.12 -12.62 -41.90
C LEU A 643 -5.45 -13.96 -42.24
N ARG A 644 -4.68 -14.53 -41.31
CA ARG A 644 -3.99 -15.83 -41.52
C ARG A 644 -4.95 -17.00 -41.64
N GLN A 645 -6.10 -16.96 -40.96
CA GLN A 645 -7.15 -17.96 -41.13
C GLN A 645 -7.74 -17.91 -42.55
N GLN A 646 -7.97 -16.71 -43.09
CA GLN A 646 -8.42 -16.52 -44.47
C GLN A 646 -7.38 -17.02 -45.49
N GLU A 647 -6.10 -16.68 -45.31
CA GLU A 647 -5.00 -17.17 -46.15
C GLU A 647 -4.86 -18.70 -46.08
N SER A 648 -4.90 -19.28 -44.88
CA SER A 648 -4.85 -20.74 -44.71
C SER A 648 -6.04 -21.43 -45.36
N GLY A 649 -7.23 -20.83 -45.32
CA GLY A 649 -8.41 -21.33 -46.03
C GLY A 649 -8.25 -21.30 -47.55
N ALA A 650 -7.54 -20.30 -48.10
CA ALA A 650 -7.22 -20.24 -49.52
C ALA A 650 -6.25 -21.35 -49.94
N VAL A 651 -5.21 -21.62 -49.14
CA VAL A 651 -4.26 -22.71 -49.36
C VAL A 651 -4.95 -24.08 -49.32
N VAL A 652 -5.89 -24.29 -48.38
CA VAL A 652 -6.70 -25.52 -48.32
C VAL A 652 -7.51 -25.71 -49.60
N LYS A 653 -8.16 -24.66 -50.11
CA LYS A 653 -8.89 -24.71 -51.39
C LYS A 653 -7.98 -25.02 -52.58
N GLU A 654 -6.76 -24.48 -52.59
CA GLU A 654 -5.77 -24.72 -53.65
C GLU A 654 -5.24 -26.17 -53.62
N LEU A 655 -5.04 -26.74 -52.43
CA LEU A 655 -4.72 -28.16 -52.22
C LEU A 655 -5.85 -29.09 -52.67
N GLU A 656 -7.12 -28.73 -52.39
CA GLU A 656 -8.28 -29.47 -52.89
C GLU A 656 -8.37 -29.42 -54.43
N GLN A 657 -8.04 -28.29 -55.06
CA GLN A 657 -7.99 -28.15 -56.52
C GLN A 657 -6.85 -28.97 -57.15
N MET A 658 -5.67 -29.02 -56.51
CA MET A 658 -4.59 -29.93 -56.93
C MET A 658 -5.00 -31.41 -56.84
N ARG A 659 -5.80 -31.78 -55.83
CA ARG A 659 -6.34 -33.14 -55.70
C ARG A 659 -7.34 -33.49 -56.80
N ALA A 660 -8.22 -32.55 -57.16
CA ALA A 660 -9.19 -32.72 -58.24
C ALA A 660 -8.56 -32.81 -59.63
N SER A 661 -7.40 -32.17 -59.83
CA SER A 661 -6.64 -32.24 -61.08
C SER A 661 -5.74 -33.47 -61.18
N ALA A 662 -5.32 -34.08 -60.07
CA ALA A 662 -4.61 -35.37 -60.05
C ALA A 662 -5.53 -36.59 -60.25
N ALA A 663 -6.84 -36.45 -59.99
CA ALA A 663 -7.86 -37.49 -60.18
C ALA A 663 -8.49 -37.51 -61.60
N ARG A 664 -8.08 -36.59 -62.50
CA ARG A 664 -8.42 -36.59 -63.93
C ARG A 664 -7.19 -36.99 -64.75
#